data_AF-A0A449B530-F1
#
_entry.id   AF-A0A449B530-F1
#
_cell.length_a   1.000
_cell.length_b   1.000
_cell.length_c   1.000
_cell.angle_alpha   90.00
_cell.angle_beta   90.00
_cell.angle_gamma   90.00
#
_symmetry.space_group_name_H-M   'P 1'
#
loop_
_entity.id
_entity.type
_entity.pdbx_description
1 polymer ?
#
loop_
_entity_poly.entity_id
_entity_poly.type
_entity_poly.pdbx_seq_one_letter_code
_entity_poly.pdbx_strand_id
1 'polypeptide(L)'
;MDNSENKKKNKKKKIVFATTASVLLLGATAATAAITGIIISKRTKLEKAKKEATNLVNAIPDDYSKKQGLLEKLKSAKTYEEFKAISKEAKEILDEIASGKEDPKKVEEAKQKALEAINRLNVDNKLKSKLLDSLNKEEIKIFEIQNIEQEAEKEYNADRSRRVSENNQTENYLSVLINSIKDQDKANELKDKLDLLKNNSDNSKQLEQDLNNLASFVKDKNKSDELKEKISEIIVTPTKEALLKKAELDKLATLNLESTNQKLNDLKAELEKAIENANDNPASSLRKLAEIQKKIEEAIREEDGEQKLLAAKKEMIKDRINSSTLSDSEKKSEIAKIEATTNEKEFGRASTKLEAILDKKKIDDVKELEKTIEEAILSSTSQEELLKIKKDQLKEKINSSTLLPSEKEKLLSEVDKANSLSKFDTTKGLVKEELEKEKQRENSKEVDTLLNSIENEVENQLATENKNTSKSVFDVKKEVLIDLVNNSSLSSEEKEKLLSEANSISKDSDNSLEALKELTNKVNKDISFNNVKNEALKIANTIEEPRKSELRDKINNLSSEDSNELQKLLSEAQKEANSEDKKDELAKAIESVKQIDSSNPKKQALEKMLEDSNNLSLSELRNINEQIQSILDSKEESQVIQNKNDAKLVESLIEDIKDPKKKEELKSSLDKILNSNLDNSSETINDLNRLASKVSNPEKVAQLKEKIAAAVVTPEEKLNTKKRRT
;
A
#
# COMPACT_ATOMS: atom_id res chain seq x y z
N MET A 1 36.40 75.89 -21.80
CA MET A 1 37.22 77.01 -22.25
C MET A 1 37.54 76.76 -23.71
N ASP A 2 37.02 77.62 -24.58
CA ASP A 2 37.77 78.46 -25.52
C ASP A 2 38.92 77.79 -26.32
N ASN A 3 39.01 77.93 -27.65
CA ASN A 3 38.17 78.73 -28.56
C ASN A 3 38.23 78.27 -30.03
N SER A 4 37.60 79.08 -30.88
CA SER A 4 37.72 79.25 -32.33
C SER A 4 39.19 79.27 -32.87
N GLU A 5 39.50 79.17 -34.19
CA GLU A 5 38.68 79.21 -35.41
C GLU A 5 39.40 78.65 -36.67
N ASN A 6 38.64 78.27 -37.71
CA ASN A 6 38.88 78.48 -39.16
C ASN A 6 40.32 78.51 -39.76
N LYS A 7 40.65 77.58 -40.69
CA LYS A 7 40.44 77.76 -42.16
C LYS A 7 41.01 76.65 -43.11
N LYS A 8 40.25 76.40 -44.19
CA LYS A 8 40.64 76.05 -45.59
C LYS A 8 41.26 74.68 -45.99
N LYS A 9 40.40 73.87 -46.65
CA LYS A 9 40.57 73.27 -48.01
C LYS A 9 41.85 72.46 -48.38
N ASN A 10 41.70 71.14 -48.54
CA ASN A 10 41.61 70.44 -49.85
C ASN A 10 41.47 68.90 -49.65
N LYS A 11 40.39 68.26 -50.16
CA LYS A 11 40.25 67.63 -51.49
C LYS A 11 41.15 66.39 -51.77
N LYS A 12 40.47 65.23 -51.91
CA LYS A 12 40.84 64.00 -52.63
C LYS A 12 41.95 63.10 -52.04
N LYS A 13 41.53 61.92 -51.58
CA LYS A 13 41.82 60.64 -52.26
C LYS A 13 40.54 59.81 -52.30
N LYS A 14 40.26 59.15 -53.44
CA LYS A 14 39.17 58.16 -53.57
C LYS A 14 39.72 56.79 -53.20
N ILE A 15 38.94 55.97 -52.51
CA ILE A 15 38.98 54.51 -52.72
C ILE A 15 38.05 54.21 -53.90
N VAL A 16 38.45 53.30 -54.77
CA VAL A 16 37.66 52.84 -55.92
C VAL A 16 37.48 51.33 -55.78
N PHE A 17 36.23 50.88 -55.66
CA PHE A 17 35.86 49.52 -56.04
C PHE A 17 35.07 49.60 -57.36
N ALA A 18 35.78 49.26 -58.42
CA ALA A 18 35.28 48.88 -59.74
C ALA A 18 35.44 47.34 -59.82
N THR A 19 34.69 46.55 -60.60
CA THR A 19 33.58 46.81 -61.53
C THR A 19 32.97 45.46 -61.93
N THR A 20 31.66 45.39 -62.16
CA THR A 20 31.05 44.58 -63.26
C THR A 20 29.54 44.86 -63.42
N ALA A 21 29.19 46.03 -63.96
CA ALA A 21 27.86 46.30 -64.55
C ALA A 21 27.93 47.49 -65.53
N SER A 22 28.10 47.20 -66.82
CA SER A 22 28.21 48.11 -67.98
C SER A 22 28.00 47.26 -69.26
N VAL A 23 27.47 47.72 -70.40
CA VAL A 23 26.99 49.04 -70.89
C VAL A 23 26.05 48.79 -72.11
N LEU A 24 25.01 49.56 -72.46
CA LEU A 24 24.34 50.67 -71.75
C LEU A 24 22.80 50.43 -71.64
N LEU A 25 21.81 50.96 -72.39
CA LEU A 25 21.65 52.00 -73.43
C LEU A 25 20.32 52.78 -73.18
N LEU A 26 19.72 53.46 -74.19
CA LEU A 26 18.48 54.25 -74.09
C LEU A 26 17.19 53.40 -74.11
N GLY A 27 16.07 53.92 -73.56
CA GLY A 27 14.72 53.42 -73.89
C GLY A 27 13.66 53.35 -72.78
N ALA A 28 13.94 53.81 -71.56
CA ALA A 28 13.00 53.74 -70.44
C ALA A 28 11.80 54.69 -70.60
N THR A 29 10.76 54.22 -71.29
CA THR A 29 9.45 54.89 -71.34
C THR A 29 8.78 54.87 -69.97
N ALA A 30 7.72 55.66 -69.79
CA ALA A 30 6.91 55.63 -68.56
C ALA A 30 6.42 54.22 -68.20
N ALA A 31 6.23 53.34 -69.19
CA ALA A 31 5.87 51.93 -68.97
C ALA A 31 6.96 51.16 -68.21
N THR A 32 8.26 51.38 -68.47
CA THR A 32 9.35 50.67 -67.76
C THR A 32 9.42 51.08 -66.29
N ALA A 33 9.24 52.38 -66.02
CA ALA A 33 9.15 52.90 -64.65
C ALA A 33 7.88 52.38 -63.94
N ALA A 34 6.73 52.36 -64.62
CA ALA A 34 5.49 51.82 -64.09
C ALA A 34 5.58 50.32 -63.79
N ILE A 35 6.15 49.51 -64.69
CA ILE A 35 6.40 48.07 -64.48
C ILE A 35 7.31 47.86 -63.26
N THR A 36 8.37 48.65 -63.13
CA THR A 36 9.28 48.58 -61.97
C THR A 36 8.56 48.93 -60.66
N GLY A 37 7.76 50.01 -60.65
CA GLY A 37 6.91 50.40 -59.52
C GLY A 37 5.84 49.35 -59.16
N ILE A 38 5.22 48.72 -60.17
CA ILE A 38 4.26 47.63 -59.98
C ILE A 38 4.95 46.41 -59.35
N ILE A 39 6.12 46.00 -59.85
CA ILE A 39 6.92 44.89 -59.30
C ILE A 39 7.32 45.17 -57.85
N ILE A 40 7.82 46.38 -57.55
CA ILE A 40 8.14 46.81 -56.18
C ILE A 40 6.88 46.74 -55.31
N SER A 41 5.74 47.30 -55.74
CA SER A 41 4.50 47.29 -54.96
C SER A 41 3.97 45.87 -54.68
N LYS A 42 4.09 44.94 -55.64
CA LYS A 42 3.73 43.54 -55.47
C LYS A 42 4.65 42.85 -54.47
N ARG A 43 5.97 43.11 -54.53
CA ARG A 43 6.95 42.57 -53.57
C ARG A 43 6.71 43.11 -52.16
N THR A 44 6.45 44.41 -52.00
CA THR A 44 6.13 45.00 -50.69
C THR A 44 4.82 44.45 -50.11
N LYS A 45 3.79 44.22 -50.94
CA LYS A 45 2.55 43.54 -50.51
C LYS A 45 2.79 42.10 -50.06
N LEU A 46 3.63 41.36 -50.80
CA LEU A 46 4.00 39.97 -50.47
C LEU A 46 4.76 39.89 -49.14
N GLU A 47 5.81 40.69 -48.95
CA GLU A 47 6.58 40.70 -47.69
C GLU A 47 5.73 41.17 -46.50
N LYS A 48 4.78 42.12 -46.70
CA LYS A 48 3.82 42.48 -45.66
C LYS A 48 2.94 41.29 -45.28
N ALA A 49 2.29 40.65 -46.24
CA ALA A 49 1.42 39.49 -45.99
C ALA A 49 2.17 38.33 -45.33
N LYS A 50 3.40 38.05 -45.76
CA LYS A 50 4.29 37.04 -45.16
C LYS A 50 4.62 37.36 -43.70
N LYS A 51 4.97 38.61 -43.39
CA LYS A 51 5.24 39.05 -42.00
C LYS A 51 3.98 38.99 -41.14
N GLU A 52 2.83 39.37 -41.69
CA GLU A 52 1.52 39.31 -41.03
C GLU A 52 1.14 37.86 -40.69
N ALA A 53 1.28 36.94 -41.65
CA ALA A 53 1.03 35.51 -41.46
C ALA A 53 2.01 34.88 -40.44
N THR A 54 3.30 35.24 -40.51
CA THR A 54 4.31 34.74 -39.56
C THR A 54 4.02 35.23 -38.14
N ASN A 55 3.65 36.49 -37.97
CA ASN A 55 3.28 37.05 -36.66
C ASN A 55 2.04 36.35 -36.07
N LEU A 56 1.00 36.12 -36.88
CA LEU A 56 -0.24 35.48 -36.44
C LEU A 56 -0.01 34.00 -36.10
N VAL A 57 0.66 33.23 -36.96
CA VAL A 57 0.96 31.81 -36.70
C VAL A 57 1.86 31.64 -35.48
N ASN A 58 2.83 32.54 -35.25
CA ASN A 58 3.69 32.48 -34.07
C ASN A 58 2.95 32.86 -32.76
N ALA A 59 1.87 33.64 -32.83
CA ALA A 59 1.08 34.05 -31.66
C ALA A 59 0.10 32.97 -31.17
N ILE A 60 -0.17 31.93 -31.97
CA ILE A 60 -0.89 30.74 -31.53
C ILE A 60 0.00 29.98 -30.51
N PRO A 61 -0.54 29.41 -29.42
CA PRO A 61 0.25 28.60 -28.46
C PRO A 61 0.97 27.42 -29.14
N ASP A 62 2.20 27.10 -28.69
CA ASP A 62 3.02 26.02 -29.27
C ASP A 62 2.39 24.62 -29.15
N ASP A 63 1.50 24.45 -28.18
CA ASP A 63 0.80 23.20 -27.84
C ASP A 63 -0.60 23.10 -28.47
N TYR A 64 -0.99 24.03 -29.35
CA TYR A 64 -2.28 24.01 -30.05
C TYR A 64 -2.19 23.22 -31.38
N SER A 65 -2.98 22.16 -31.51
CA SER A 65 -2.87 21.12 -32.54
C SER A 65 -2.74 21.62 -33.99
N LYS A 66 -3.46 22.68 -34.37
CA LYS A 66 -3.43 23.24 -35.74
C LYS A 66 -2.15 24.03 -36.06
N LYS A 67 -1.33 24.43 -35.06
CA LYS A 67 -0.17 25.33 -35.26
C LYS A 67 0.91 24.70 -36.14
N GLN A 68 1.24 23.42 -35.97
CA GLN A 68 2.26 22.77 -36.80
C GLN A 68 1.87 22.76 -38.29
N GLY A 69 0.61 22.41 -38.60
CA GLY A 69 0.09 22.47 -39.97
C GLY A 69 0.15 23.88 -40.56
N LEU A 70 -0.12 24.92 -39.76
CA LEU A 70 0.05 26.31 -40.17
C LEU A 70 1.52 26.71 -40.39
N LEU A 71 2.46 26.22 -39.56
CA LEU A 71 3.89 26.43 -39.77
C LEU A 71 4.40 25.73 -41.05
N GLU A 72 3.86 24.57 -41.41
CA GLU A 72 4.20 23.87 -42.66
C GLU A 72 3.58 24.56 -43.89
N LYS A 73 2.31 24.98 -43.81
CA LYS A 73 1.69 25.89 -44.79
C LYS A 73 2.56 27.15 -44.99
N LEU A 74 2.97 27.82 -43.90
CA LEU A 74 3.79 29.03 -43.92
C LEU A 74 5.18 28.83 -44.54
N LYS A 75 5.82 27.67 -44.32
CA LYS A 75 7.10 27.29 -44.97
C LYS A 75 6.96 27.05 -46.47
N SER A 76 5.80 26.54 -46.92
CA SER A 76 5.55 26.16 -48.32
C SER A 76 5.00 27.29 -49.20
N ALA A 77 4.30 28.27 -48.61
CA ALA A 77 3.66 29.38 -49.30
C ALA A 77 4.63 30.30 -50.07
N LYS A 78 4.23 30.74 -51.26
CA LYS A 78 5.04 31.54 -52.20
C LYS A 78 4.32 32.78 -52.74
N THR A 79 3.00 32.84 -52.61
CA THR A 79 2.12 33.86 -53.19
C THR A 79 1.39 34.68 -52.13
N TYR A 80 0.92 35.86 -52.53
CA TYR A 80 0.21 36.79 -51.63
C TYR A 80 -1.10 36.21 -51.10
N GLU A 81 -1.85 35.46 -51.91
CA GLU A 81 -3.12 34.87 -51.50
C GLU A 81 -2.92 33.65 -50.57
N GLU A 82 -1.85 32.86 -50.72
CA GLU A 82 -1.50 31.80 -49.76
C GLU A 82 -1.18 32.38 -48.38
N PHE A 83 -0.30 33.40 -48.29
CA PHE A 83 -0.02 34.06 -47.01
C PHE A 83 -1.27 34.72 -46.40
N LYS A 84 -2.13 35.30 -47.22
CA LYS A 84 -3.40 35.91 -46.78
C LYS A 84 -4.43 34.87 -46.29
N ALA A 85 -4.49 33.68 -46.90
CA ALA A 85 -5.28 32.56 -46.41
C ALA A 85 -4.75 32.05 -45.06
N ILE A 86 -3.43 31.90 -44.92
CA ILE A 86 -2.77 31.52 -43.66
C ILE A 86 -3.03 32.56 -42.56
N SER A 87 -2.94 33.86 -42.87
CA SER A 87 -3.31 34.93 -41.93
C SER A 87 -4.78 34.85 -41.50
N LYS A 88 -5.69 34.49 -42.41
CA LYS A 88 -7.12 34.34 -42.08
C LYS A 88 -7.33 33.14 -41.15
N GLU A 89 -6.81 31.97 -41.51
CA GLU A 89 -6.92 30.73 -40.72
C GLU A 89 -6.28 30.88 -39.33
N ALA A 90 -5.10 31.52 -39.25
CA ALA A 90 -4.43 31.83 -38.00
C ALA A 90 -5.18 32.87 -37.16
N LYS A 91 -5.79 33.90 -37.77
CA LYS A 91 -6.62 34.86 -37.04
C LYS A 91 -7.90 34.22 -36.52
N GLU A 92 -8.56 33.36 -37.31
CA GLU A 92 -9.75 32.64 -36.87
C GLU A 92 -9.45 31.78 -35.65
N ILE A 93 -8.31 31.07 -35.62
CA ILE A 93 -7.85 30.34 -34.42
C ILE A 93 -7.57 31.27 -33.23
N LEU A 94 -6.95 32.44 -33.45
CA LEU A 94 -6.69 33.40 -32.37
C LEU A 94 -7.98 34.05 -31.83
N ASP A 95 -8.95 34.32 -32.69
CA ASP A 95 -10.29 34.80 -32.31
C ASP A 95 -11.04 33.68 -31.54
N GLU A 96 -10.94 32.41 -31.95
CA GLU A 96 -11.48 31.26 -31.22
C GLU A 96 -10.86 31.12 -29.81
N ILE A 97 -9.53 31.15 -29.70
CA ILE A 97 -8.81 31.11 -28.41
C ILE A 97 -9.19 32.32 -27.53
N ALA A 98 -9.30 33.53 -28.10
CA ALA A 98 -9.72 34.72 -27.38
C ALA A 98 -11.20 34.66 -26.91
N SER A 99 -12.05 33.89 -27.60
CA SER A 99 -13.42 33.57 -27.15
C SER A 99 -13.49 32.49 -26.06
N GLY A 100 -12.35 31.89 -25.69
CA GLY A 100 -12.27 30.83 -24.68
C GLY A 100 -12.54 29.41 -25.20
N LYS A 101 -12.48 29.19 -26.53
CA LYS A 101 -12.52 27.85 -27.11
C LYS A 101 -11.19 27.13 -26.89
N GLU A 102 -11.27 25.89 -26.40
CA GLU A 102 -10.12 25.01 -26.19
C GLU A 102 -9.68 24.33 -27.50
N ASP A 103 -8.54 23.62 -27.46
CA ASP A 103 -8.03 22.89 -28.63
C ASP A 103 -8.96 21.72 -29.00
N PRO A 104 -9.56 21.70 -30.20
CA PRO A 104 -10.49 20.64 -30.61
C PRO A 104 -9.92 19.22 -30.50
N LYS A 105 -8.60 19.04 -30.66
CA LYS A 105 -7.96 17.73 -30.52
C LYS A 105 -7.95 17.27 -29.05
N LYS A 106 -7.67 18.19 -28.12
CA LYS A 106 -7.65 17.89 -26.67
C LYS A 106 -9.06 17.70 -26.11
N VAL A 107 -10.04 18.44 -26.64
CA VAL A 107 -11.47 18.23 -26.35
C VAL A 107 -11.89 16.83 -26.79
N GLU A 108 -11.55 16.42 -28.02
CA GLU A 108 -11.89 15.08 -28.53
C GLU A 108 -11.19 13.96 -27.76
N GLU A 109 -9.90 14.10 -27.45
CA GLU A 109 -9.14 13.15 -26.61
C GLU A 109 -9.76 13.00 -25.21
N ALA A 110 -10.19 14.11 -24.59
CA ALA A 110 -10.92 14.06 -23.33
C ALA A 110 -12.30 13.40 -23.49
N LYS A 111 -13.05 13.70 -24.56
CA LYS A 111 -14.36 13.07 -24.81
C LYS A 111 -14.24 11.56 -24.98
N GLN A 112 -13.18 11.07 -25.62
CA GLN A 112 -12.92 9.64 -25.79
C GLN A 112 -12.62 8.96 -24.44
N LYS A 113 -11.75 9.54 -23.60
CA LYS A 113 -11.52 9.07 -22.21
C LYS A 113 -12.81 9.00 -21.39
N ALA A 114 -13.59 10.08 -21.37
CA ALA A 114 -14.86 10.12 -20.65
C ALA A 114 -15.87 9.09 -21.18
N LEU A 115 -15.93 8.89 -22.50
CA LEU A 115 -16.80 7.88 -23.12
C LEU A 115 -16.36 6.45 -22.76
N GLU A 116 -15.06 6.16 -22.70
CA GLU A 116 -14.56 4.88 -22.19
C GLU A 116 -14.94 4.64 -20.73
N ALA A 117 -14.78 5.63 -19.85
CA ALA A 117 -15.17 5.53 -18.45
C ALA A 117 -16.68 5.30 -18.29
N ILE A 118 -17.51 6.08 -18.99
CA ILE A 118 -18.97 5.89 -19.05
C ILE A 118 -19.33 4.50 -19.56
N ASN A 119 -18.63 3.98 -20.57
CA ASN A 119 -18.94 2.68 -21.17
C ASN A 119 -18.73 1.51 -20.20
N ARG A 120 -17.81 1.62 -19.23
CA ARG A 120 -17.58 0.63 -18.16
C ARG A 120 -18.77 0.49 -17.20
N LEU A 121 -19.60 1.54 -17.04
CA LEU A 121 -20.83 1.48 -16.25
C LEU A 121 -21.82 0.45 -16.82
N ASN A 122 -22.57 -0.25 -15.96
CA ASN A 122 -23.64 -1.17 -16.39
C ASN A 122 -24.68 -0.44 -17.26
N VAL A 123 -25.27 -1.18 -18.21
CA VAL A 123 -26.12 -0.64 -19.29
C VAL A 123 -27.34 0.12 -18.76
N ASP A 124 -28.00 -0.42 -17.73
CA ASP A 124 -29.26 0.12 -17.19
C ASP A 124 -29.08 1.27 -16.18
N ASN A 125 -27.84 1.75 -15.94
CA ASN A 125 -27.61 2.80 -14.96
C ASN A 125 -28.14 4.16 -15.46
N LYS A 126 -29.14 4.72 -14.77
CA LYS A 126 -29.72 6.05 -14.99
C LYS A 126 -28.71 7.21 -14.87
N LEU A 127 -27.53 6.98 -14.29
CA LEU A 127 -26.39 7.90 -14.35
C LEU A 127 -25.69 7.85 -15.71
N LYS A 128 -25.55 6.66 -16.32
CA LYS A 128 -24.87 6.47 -17.62
C LYS A 128 -25.50 7.32 -18.72
N SER A 129 -26.83 7.36 -18.81
CA SER A 129 -27.55 8.24 -19.75
C SER A 129 -27.31 9.72 -19.44
N LYS A 130 -27.47 10.17 -18.19
CA LYS A 130 -27.19 11.56 -17.78
C LYS A 130 -25.76 12.02 -18.12
N LEU A 131 -24.77 11.13 -17.99
CA LEU A 131 -23.37 11.43 -18.29
C LEU A 131 -23.14 11.50 -19.81
N LEU A 132 -23.76 10.62 -20.61
CA LEU A 132 -23.78 10.72 -22.08
C LEU A 132 -24.46 12.02 -22.55
N ASP A 133 -25.65 12.33 -22.04
CA ASP A 133 -26.39 13.57 -22.34
C ASP A 133 -25.57 14.81 -21.97
N SER A 134 -24.77 14.73 -20.91
CA SER A 134 -23.87 15.81 -20.50
C SER A 134 -22.65 15.93 -21.43
N LEU A 135 -22.06 14.81 -21.85
CA LEU A 135 -20.90 14.76 -22.75
C LEU A 135 -21.23 15.20 -24.19
N ASN A 136 -22.48 14.98 -24.61
CA ASN A 136 -23.01 15.28 -25.95
C ASN A 136 -23.38 16.77 -26.16
N LYS A 137 -23.16 17.65 -25.18
CA LYS A 137 -23.35 19.10 -25.35
C LYS A 137 -22.41 19.65 -26.45
N GLU A 138 -22.94 20.59 -27.24
CA GLU A 138 -22.23 21.22 -28.37
C GLU A 138 -21.03 22.05 -27.89
N GLU A 139 -21.21 22.83 -26.83
CA GLU A 139 -20.14 23.56 -26.14
C GLU A 139 -19.97 22.97 -24.73
N ILE A 140 -18.91 22.17 -24.55
CA ILE A 140 -18.49 21.59 -23.26
C ILE A 140 -16.96 21.70 -23.14
N LYS A 141 -16.48 22.05 -21.96
CA LYS A 141 -15.06 22.29 -21.68
C LYS A 141 -14.33 21.04 -21.20
N ILE A 142 -13.01 20.99 -21.39
CA ILE A 142 -12.14 19.88 -20.97
C ILE A 142 -12.31 19.58 -19.48
N PHE A 143 -12.38 20.61 -18.62
CA PHE A 143 -12.64 20.41 -17.19
C PHE A 143 -14.02 19.77 -16.90
N GLU A 144 -15.05 20.11 -17.66
CA GLU A 144 -16.39 19.51 -17.52
C GLU A 144 -16.40 18.06 -17.99
N ILE A 145 -15.67 17.75 -19.07
CA ILE A 145 -15.44 16.38 -19.56
C ILE A 145 -14.67 15.56 -18.52
N GLN A 146 -13.63 16.12 -17.90
CA GLN A 146 -12.85 15.45 -16.85
C GLN A 146 -13.68 15.19 -15.58
N ASN A 147 -14.61 16.08 -15.22
CA ASN A 147 -15.54 15.82 -14.12
C ASN A 147 -16.53 14.70 -14.45
N ILE A 148 -16.95 14.57 -15.72
CA ILE A 148 -17.80 13.47 -16.22
C ILE A 148 -17.01 12.13 -16.20
N GLU A 149 -15.76 12.14 -16.65
CA GLU A 149 -14.82 11.00 -16.57
C GLU A 149 -14.67 10.52 -15.12
N GLN A 150 -14.30 11.42 -14.20
CA GLN A 150 -14.11 11.10 -12.78
C GLN A 150 -15.39 10.60 -12.09
N GLU A 151 -16.58 11.12 -12.44
CA GLU A 151 -17.82 10.64 -11.81
C GLU A 151 -18.25 9.26 -12.36
N ALA A 152 -17.99 8.97 -13.63
CA ALA A 152 -18.16 7.62 -14.17
C ALA A 152 -17.19 6.62 -13.51
N GLU A 153 -15.92 7.01 -13.32
CA GLU A 153 -14.91 6.18 -12.64
C GLU A 153 -15.27 5.91 -11.16
N LYS A 154 -15.69 6.95 -10.41
CA LYS A 154 -16.17 6.82 -9.03
C LYS A 154 -17.37 5.86 -8.93
N GLU A 155 -18.36 6.03 -9.79
CA GLU A 155 -19.56 5.16 -9.80
C GLU A 155 -19.20 3.70 -10.13
N TYR A 156 -18.30 3.49 -11.10
CA TYR A 156 -17.83 2.14 -11.48
C TYR A 156 -17.12 1.42 -10.33
N ASN A 157 -16.23 2.10 -9.61
CA ASN A 157 -15.52 1.48 -8.49
C ASN A 157 -16.37 1.38 -7.21
N ALA A 158 -17.35 2.27 -7.01
CA ALA A 158 -18.39 2.09 -5.99
C ALA A 158 -19.21 0.82 -6.27
N ASP A 159 -19.68 0.63 -7.50
CA ASP A 159 -20.46 -0.54 -7.94
C ASP A 159 -19.65 -1.86 -7.89
N ARG A 160 -18.35 -1.83 -8.18
CA ARG A 160 -17.45 -2.99 -7.95
C ARG A 160 -17.26 -3.31 -6.47
N SER A 161 -17.00 -2.29 -5.63
CA SER A 161 -16.79 -2.48 -4.19
C SER A 161 -18.07 -2.96 -3.49
N ARG A 162 -19.24 -2.47 -3.94
CA ARG A 162 -20.55 -2.98 -3.56
C ARG A 162 -20.71 -4.46 -3.88
N ARG A 163 -20.44 -4.88 -5.13
CA ARG A 163 -20.48 -6.32 -5.50
C ARG A 163 -19.58 -7.19 -4.64
N VAL A 164 -18.35 -6.76 -4.33
CA VAL A 164 -17.46 -7.56 -3.45
C VAL A 164 -18.13 -7.78 -2.08
N SER A 165 -18.72 -6.73 -1.50
CA SER A 165 -19.40 -6.85 -0.21
C SER A 165 -20.69 -7.70 -0.28
N GLU A 166 -21.47 -7.59 -1.36
CA GLU A 166 -22.68 -8.39 -1.61
C GLU A 166 -22.33 -9.87 -1.83
N ASN A 167 -21.34 -10.16 -2.68
CA ASN A 167 -20.79 -11.50 -2.91
C ASN A 167 -20.33 -12.16 -1.61
N ASN A 168 -19.62 -11.42 -0.75
CA ASN A 168 -19.15 -11.95 0.54
C ASN A 168 -20.32 -12.37 1.47
N GLN A 169 -21.48 -11.69 1.43
CA GLN A 169 -22.65 -12.14 2.19
C GLN A 169 -23.34 -13.34 1.54
N THR A 170 -23.48 -13.35 0.21
CA THR A 170 -24.01 -14.50 -0.54
C THR A 170 -23.15 -15.75 -0.33
N GLU A 171 -21.82 -15.61 -0.30
CA GLU A 171 -20.91 -16.72 -0.03
C GLU A 171 -21.03 -17.25 1.41
N ASN A 172 -21.19 -16.36 2.41
CA ASN A 172 -21.49 -16.77 3.78
C ASN A 172 -22.82 -17.54 3.86
N TYR A 173 -23.88 -17.06 3.20
CA TYR A 173 -25.19 -17.72 3.11
C TYR A 173 -25.07 -19.12 2.47
N LEU A 174 -24.38 -19.24 1.33
CA LEU A 174 -24.14 -20.52 0.67
C LEU A 174 -23.32 -21.47 1.56
N SER A 175 -22.32 -20.98 2.29
CA SER A 175 -21.55 -21.82 3.21
C SER A 175 -22.39 -22.36 4.38
N VAL A 176 -23.49 -21.71 4.77
CA VAL A 176 -24.43 -22.25 5.77
C VAL A 176 -25.44 -23.22 5.14
N LEU A 177 -25.92 -22.96 3.91
CA LEU A 177 -26.74 -23.93 3.17
C LEU A 177 -25.99 -25.24 2.86
N ILE A 178 -24.71 -25.16 2.48
CA ILE A 178 -23.89 -26.35 2.21
C ILE A 178 -23.72 -27.21 3.47
N ASN A 179 -23.59 -26.60 4.65
CA ASN A 179 -23.59 -27.30 5.93
C ASN A 179 -24.93 -27.99 6.28
N SER A 180 -26.00 -27.72 5.52
CA SER A 180 -27.33 -28.36 5.66
C SER A 180 -27.53 -29.55 4.71
N ILE A 181 -26.55 -29.83 3.84
CA ILE A 181 -26.52 -30.99 2.93
C ILE A 181 -26.07 -32.23 3.72
N LYS A 182 -26.76 -33.37 3.55
CA LYS A 182 -26.47 -34.62 4.27
C LYS A 182 -25.37 -35.42 3.59
N ASP A 183 -25.34 -35.43 2.26
CA ASP A 183 -24.27 -36.00 1.45
C ASP A 183 -22.97 -35.22 1.69
N GLN A 184 -22.09 -35.80 2.52
CA GLN A 184 -20.84 -35.14 2.91
C GLN A 184 -19.85 -35.02 1.74
N ASP A 185 -19.90 -35.92 0.76
CA ASP A 185 -19.02 -35.87 -0.40
C ASP A 185 -19.46 -34.73 -1.33
N LYS A 186 -20.77 -34.60 -1.60
CA LYS A 186 -21.29 -33.48 -2.40
C LYS A 186 -21.24 -32.15 -1.66
N ALA A 187 -21.45 -32.12 -0.35
CA ALA A 187 -21.22 -30.93 0.48
C ALA A 187 -19.76 -30.47 0.40
N ASN A 188 -18.81 -31.40 0.47
CA ASN A 188 -17.39 -31.11 0.32
C ASN A 188 -17.01 -30.60 -1.08
N GLU A 189 -17.57 -31.18 -2.15
CA GLU A 189 -17.36 -30.70 -3.53
C GLU A 189 -17.88 -29.25 -3.70
N LEU A 190 -19.08 -28.96 -3.18
CA LEU A 190 -19.67 -27.62 -3.23
C LEU A 190 -18.91 -26.61 -2.37
N LYS A 191 -18.39 -27.05 -1.21
CA LYS A 191 -17.54 -26.21 -0.37
C LYS A 191 -16.17 -25.94 -1.02
N ASP A 192 -15.58 -26.92 -1.72
CA ASP A 192 -14.36 -26.71 -2.49
C ASP A 192 -14.55 -25.71 -3.64
N LYS A 193 -15.68 -25.77 -4.35
CA LYS A 193 -16.08 -24.79 -5.37
C LYS A 193 -16.23 -23.38 -4.78
N LEU A 194 -16.79 -23.27 -3.59
CA LEU A 194 -16.95 -22.00 -2.89
C LEU A 194 -15.60 -21.43 -2.41
N ASP A 195 -14.75 -22.28 -1.84
CA ASP A 195 -13.43 -21.90 -1.32
C ASP A 195 -12.44 -21.50 -2.44
N LEU A 196 -12.63 -21.93 -3.70
CA LEU A 196 -11.92 -21.38 -4.86
C LEU A 196 -12.14 -19.87 -5.01
N LEU A 197 -13.39 -19.41 -4.87
CA LEU A 197 -13.75 -18.00 -5.09
C LEU A 197 -13.05 -17.04 -4.11
N LYS A 198 -12.74 -17.53 -2.90
CA LYS A 198 -11.99 -16.80 -1.87
C LYS A 198 -10.49 -16.66 -2.16
N ASN A 199 -9.86 -17.58 -2.90
CA ASN A 199 -8.42 -17.81 -2.84
C ASN A 199 -7.62 -17.45 -4.12
N ASN A 200 -8.23 -16.76 -5.08
CA ASN A 200 -7.58 -16.31 -6.33
C ASN A 200 -6.49 -15.21 -6.15
N SER A 201 -6.04 -14.91 -4.93
CA SER A 201 -4.96 -13.94 -4.65
C SER A 201 -3.86 -14.57 -3.78
N ASP A 202 -3.00 -15.38 -4.39
CA ASP A 202 -1.79 -15.89 -3.74
C ASP A 202 -0.71 -14.79 -3.64
N ASN A 203 -0.85 -13.95 -2.62
CA ASN A 203 0.08 -12.87 -2.32
C ASN A 203 1.49 -13.35 -1.93
N SER A 204 1.66 -14.63 -1.57
CA SER A 204 2.99 -15.17 -1.24
C SER A 204 3.85 -15.33 -2.50
N LYS A 205 3.28 -15.82 -3.60
CA LYS A 205 3.96 -15.92 -4.90
C LYS A 205 4.37 -14.54 -5.44
N GLN A 206 3.49 -13.53 -5.29
CA GLN A 206 3.84 -12.16 -5.66
C GLN A 206 4.94 -11.57 -4.76
N LEU A 207 4.92 -11.85 -3.45
CA LEU A 207 5.97 -11.42 -2.52
C LEU A 207 7.33 -12.10 -2.80
N GLU A 208 7.31 -13.38 -3.17
CA GLU A 208 8.49 -14.12 -3.63
C GLU A 208 9.05 -13.51 -4.92
N GLN A 209 8.19 -13.22 -5.91
CA GLN A 209 8.62 -12.53 -7.13
C GLN A 209 9.16 -11.12 -6.85
N ASP A 210 8.51 -10.35 -5.97
CA ASP A 210 8.94 -9.02 -5.55
C ASP A 210 10.38 -9.04 -5.00
N LEU A 211 10.65 -9.95 -4.06
CA LEU A 211 11.94 -10.05 -3.40
C LEU A 211 13.01 -10.69 -4.29
N ASN A 212 12.65 -11.64 -5.15
CA ASN A 212 13.55 -12.21 -6.15
C ASN A 212 13.96 -11.15 -7.20
N ASN A 213 13.02 -10.31 -7.63
CA ASN A 213 13.30 -9.16 -8.49
C ASN A 213 14.23 -8.16 -7.79
N LEU A 214 14.01 -7.84 -6.52
CA LEU A 214 14.90 -6.96 -5.76
C LEU A 214 16.30 -7.57 -5.59
N ALA A 215 16.40 -8.85 -5.22
CA ALA A 215 17.66 -9.58 -5.09
C ALA A 215 18.45 -9.67 -6.41
N SER A 216 17.80 -9.52 -7.57
CA SER A 216 18.48 -9.48 -8.88
C SER A 216 19.35 -8.22 -9.09
N PHE A 217 19.15 -7.15 -8.31
CA PHE A 217 19.98 -5.93 -8.34
C PHE A 217 21.26 -6.05 -7.49
N VAL A 218 21.44 -7.14 -6.72
CA VAL A 218 22.69 -7.42 -5.99
C VAL A 218 23.79 -7.79 -6.98
N LYS A 219 24.84 -6.96 -7.07
CA LYS A 219 25.90 -7.12 -8.09
C LYS A 219 26.77 -8.37 -7.91
N ASP A 220 26.92 -8.86 -6.68
CA ASP A 220 27.51 -10.18 -6.43
C ASP A 220 26.47 -11.26 -6.76
N LYS A 221 26.67 -11.98 -7.86
CA LYS A 221 25.77 -13.06 -8.28
C LYS A 221 25.67 -14.16 -7.22
N ASN A 222 26.77 -14.55 -6.55
CA ASN A 222 26.72 -15.61 -5.54
C ASN A 222 25.85 -15.17 -4.36
N LYS A 223 25.97 -13.89 -3.95
CA LYS A 223 25.10 -13.32 -2.91
C LYS A 223 23.66 -13.16 -3.37
N SER A 224 23.43 -12.77 -4.62
CA SER A 224 22.09 -12.71 -5.24
C SER A 224 21.41 -14.08 -5.22
N ASP A 225 22.13 -15.15 -5.57
CA ASP A 225 21.58 -16.50 -5.63
C ASP A 225 21.38 -17.11 -4.22
N GLU A 226 22.29 -16.87 -3.25
CA GLU A 226 22.08 -17.20 -1.82
C GLU A 226 20.83 -16.51 -1.23
N LEU A 227 20.55 -15.26 -1.64
CA LEU A 227 19.37 -14.54 -1.17
C LEU A 227 18.07 -15.11 -1.78
N LYS A 228 18.08 -15.56 -3.05
CA LYS A 228 16.93 -16.23 -3.69
C LYS A 228 16.61 -17.58 -3.04
N GLU A 229 17.63 -18.35 -2.69
CA GLU A 229 17.46 -19.60 -1.91
C GLU A 229 16.72 -19.31 -0.60
N LYS A 230 17.16 -18.29 0.16
CA LYS A 230 16.51 -17.85 1.41
C LYS A 230 15.10 -17.28 1.22
N ILE A 231 14.81 -16.62 0.10
CA ILE A 231 13.45 -16.18 -0.27
C ILE A 231 12.53 -17.39 -0.40
N SER A 232 12.93 -18.40 -1.17
CA SER A 232 12.14 -19.63 -1.36
C SER A 232 12.15 -20.56 -0.14
N GLU A 233 13.06 -20.39 0.84
CA GLU A 233 12.96 -21.02 2.17
C GLU A 233 11.89 -20.34 3.05
N ILE A 234 12.04 -19.03 3.31
CA ILE A 234 11.24 -18.24 4.26
C ILE A 234 9.80 -18.06 3.77
N ILE A 235 9.59 -17.84 2.47
CA ILE A 235 8.25 -17.68 1.92
C ILE A 235 7.65 -19.07 1.72
N VAL A 236 6.68 -19.39 2.58
CA VAL A 236 5.87 -20.61 2.46
C VAL A 236 4.61 -20.24 1.69
N THR A 237 4.52 -20.68 0.44
CA THR A 237 3.29 -20.55 -0.35
C THR A 237 2.20 -21.48 0.21
N PRO A 238 0.90 -21.19 0.03
CA PRO A 238 -0.18 -22.07 0.51
C PRO A 238 -0.06 -23.52 0.01
N THR A 239 0.45 -23.72 -1.21
CA THR A 239 0.79 -25.05 -1.76
C THR A 239 1.92 -25.73 -0.99
N LYS A 240 2.99 -25.00 -0.65
CA LYS A 240 4.10 -25.50 0.17
C LYS A 240 3.66 -25.76 1.62
N GLU A 241 2.75 -24.97 2.16
CA GLU A 241 2.14 -25.18 3.48
C GLU A 241 1.28 -26.45 3.50
N ALA A 242 0.49 -26.72 2.45
CA ALA A 242 -0.25 -27.97 2.28
C ALA A 242 0.69 -29.20 2.26
N LEU A 243 1.80 -29.14 1.52
CA LEU A 243 2.79 -30.22 1.46
C LEU A 243 3.49 -30.46 2.81
N LEU A 244 3.89 -29.38 3.50
CA LEU A 244 4.47 -29.46 4.85
C LEU A 244 3.46 -30.04 5.86
N LYS A 245 2.20 -29.61 5.80
CA LYS A 245 1.13 -30.11 6.67
C LYS A 245 0.83 -31.59 6.40
N LYS A 246 0.84 -32.02 5.14
CA LYS A 246 0.70 -33.43 4.76
C LYS A 246 1.83 -34.30 5.34
N ALA A 247 3.08 -33.81 5.32
CA ALA A 247 4.21 -34.50 5.95
C ALA A 247 4.11 -34.55 7.48
N GLU A 248 3.65 -33.47 8.12
CA GLU A 248 3.37 -33.42 9.57
C GLU A 248 2.33 -34.47 9.98
N LEU A 249 1.24 -34.58 9.23
CA LEU A 249 0.16 -35.54 9.50
C LEU A 249 0.53 -36.99 9.17
N ASP A 250 1.31 -37.22 8.11
CA ASP A 250 1.82 -38.56 7.80
C ASP A 250 2.75 -39.06 8.92
N LYS A 251 3.60 -38.17 9.47
CA LYS A 251 4.43 -38.47 10.64
C LYS A 251 3.57 -38.73 11.89
N LEU A 252 2.56 -37.90 12.16
CA LEU A 252 1.64 -38.08 13.29
C LEU A 252 0.95 -39.45 13.25
N ALA A 253 0.38 -39.84 12.10
CA ALA A 253 -0.30 -41.11 11.94
C ALA A 253 0.67 -42.30 12.06
N THR A 254 1.81 -42.25 11.36
CA THR A 254 2.79 -43.35 11.31
C THR A 254 3.48 -43.63 12.64
N LEU A 255 3.62 -42.63 13.52
CA LEU A 255 4.24 -42.80 14.84
C LEU A 255 3.28 -43.26 15.94
N ASN A 256 1.96 -43.19 15.73
CA ASN A 256 0.98 -43.39 16.81
C ASN A 256 -0.05 -44.48 16.55
N LEU A 257 -0.32 -44.86 15.30
CA LEU A 257 -1.22 -45.96 14.93
C LEU A 257 -0.42 -47.21 14.55
N GLU A 258 -0.93 -48.41 14.87
CA GLU A 258 -0.28 -49.66 14.48
C GLU A 258 -0.13 -49.80 12.95
N SER A 259 1.03 -50.29 12.50
CA SER A 259 1.32 -50.52 11.07
C SER A 259 0.48 -51.65 10.44
N THR A 260 -0.18 -52.47 11.26
CA THR A 260 -1.16 -53.49 10.89
C THR A 260 -2.60 -52.95 10.81
N ASN A 261 -2.86 -51.70 11.22
CA ASN A 261 -4.19 -51.12 11.20
C ASN A 261 -4.57 -50.63 9.79
N GLN A 262 -5.65 -51.18 9.21
CA GLN A 262 -6.15 -50.76 7.90
C GLN A 262 -6.46 -49.25 7.85
N LYS A 263 -6.93 -48.65 8.98
CA LYS A 263 -7.18 -47.20 9.08
C LYS A 263 -5.94 -46.38 8.73
N LEU A 264 -4.73 -46.82 9.07
CA LEU A 264 -3.49 -46.09 8.75
C LEU A 264 -3.23 -46.05 7.23
N ASN A 265 -3.52 -47.15 6.51
CA ASN A 265 -3.36 -47.21 5.05
C ASN A 265 -4.43 -46.35 4.35
N ASP A 266 -5.67 -46.39 4.85
CA ASP A 266 -6.77 -45.58 4.31
C ASP A 266 -6.50 -44.08 4.53
N LEU A 267 -6.06 -43.68 5.74
CA LEU A 267 -5.68 -42.30 6.06
C LEU A 267 -4.48 -41.81 5.24
N LYS A 268 -3.48 -42.66 4.97
CA LYS A 268 -2.38 -42.33 4.05
C LYS A 268 -2.87 -42.08 2.63
N ALA A 269 -3.83 -42.87 2.14
CA ALA A 269 -4.44 -42.65 0.84
C ALA A 269 -5.30 -41.37 0.78
N GLU A 270 -5.99 -41.01 1.87
CA GLU A 270 -6.66 -39.71 1.99
C GLU A 270 -5.66 -38.54 2.01
N LEU A 271 -4.54 -38.65 2.75
CA LEU A 271 -3.49 -37.64 2.81
C LEU A 271 -2.85 -37.36 1.44
N GLU A 272 -2.70 -38.36 0.57
CA GLU A 272 -2.21 -38.17 -0.80
C GLU A 272 -3.25 -37.45 -1.68
N LYS A 273 -4.51 -37.90 -1.65
CA LYS A 273 -5.62 -37.27 -2.40
C LYS A 273 -5.86 -35.81 -1.97
N ALA A 274 -5.63 -35.49 -0.70
CA ALA A 274 -5.79 -34.13 -0.19
C ALA A 274 -4.82 -33.13 -0.83
N ILE A 275 -3.65 -33.57 -1.31
CA ILE A 275 -2.65 -32.70 -1.96
C ILE A 275 -2.61 -32.81 -3.50
N GLU A 276 -3.37 -33.72 -4.10
CA GLU A 276 -3.36 -34.00 -5.55
C GLU A 276 -3.61 -32.74 -6.41
N ASN A 277 -4.46 -31.82 -5.93
CA ASN A 277 -4.78 -30.53 -6.57
C ASN A 277 -4.21 -29.30 -5.81
N ALA A 278 -3.19 -29.46 -4.94
CA ALA A 278 -2.69 -28.38 -4.08
C ALA A 278 -2.04 -27.19 -4.83
N ASN A 279 -1.71 -27.35 -6.11
CA ASN A 279 -1.27 -26.24 -6.98
C ASN A 279 -2.43 -25.30 -7.35
N ASP A 280 -3.61 -25.87 -7.60
CA ASP A 280 -4.77 -25.18 -8.16
C ASP A 280 -5.76 -24.75 -7.07
N ASN A 281 -5.90 -25.54 -6.00
CA ASN A 281 -6.73 -25.23 -4.84
C ASN A 281 -6.03 -25.58 -3.51
N PRO A 282 -4.98 -24.83 -3.11
CA PRO A 282 -4.29 -25.07 -1.85
C PRO A 282 -5.19 -24.89 -0.62
N ALA A 283 -6.26 -24.10 -0.70
CA ALA A 283 -7.20 -23.90 0.41
C ALA A 283 -8.06 -25.14 0.69
N SER A 284 -8.56 -25.80 -0.37
CA SER A 284 -9.23 -27.10 -0.26
C SER A 284 -8.27 -28.17 0.29
N SER A 285 -7.01 -28.20 -0.15
CA SER A 285 -5.98 -29.06 0.44
C SER A 285 -5.77 -28.74 1.93
N LEU A 286 -5.66 -27.46 2.30
CA LEU A 286 -5.76 -26.90 3.65
C LEU A 286 -6.85 -27.58 4.50
N ARG A 287 -8.09 -27.43 4.02
CA ARG A 287 -9.31 -27.90 4.69
C ARG A 287 -9.35 -29.43 4.82
N LYS A 288 -9.05 -30.16 3.75
CA LYS A 288 -9.01 -31.63 3.74
C LYS A 288 -7.94 -32.17 4.69
N LEU A 289 -6.75 -31.56 4.72
CA LEU A 289 -5.71 -31.95 5.69
C LEU A 289 -6.15 -31.67 7.14
N ALA A 290 -6.89 -30.58 7.41
CA ALA A 290 -7.46 -30.33 8.74
C ALA A 290 -8.59 -31.31 9.13
N GLU A 291 -9.36 -31.81 8.16
CA GLU A 291 -10.36 -32.87 8.37
C GLU A 291 -9.69 -34.24 8.61
N ILE A 292 -8.68 -34.58 7.81
CA ILE A 292 -7.89 -35.81 7.99
C ILE A 292 -7.11 -35.77 9.31
N GLN A 293 -6.64 -34.61 9.76
CA GLN A 293 -6.05 -34.46 11.09
C GLN A 293 -7.04 -34.91 12.17
N LYS A 294 -8.32 -34.50 12.11
CA LYS A 294 -9.34 -34.95 13.08
C LYS A 294 -9.51 -36.46 13.05
N LYS A 295 -9.58 -37.07 11.85
CA LYS A 295 -9.66 -38.55 11.72
C LYS A 295 -8.45 -39.26 12.33
N ILE A 296 -7.23 -38.73 12.16
CA ILE A 296 -6.01 -39.26 12.79
C ILE A 296 -6.07 -39.10 14.31
N GLU A 297 -6.47 -37.92 14.81
CA GLU A 297 -6.62 -37.65 16.25
C GLU A 297 -7.68 -38.53 16.90
N GLU A 298 -8.80 -38.79 16.22
CA GLU A 298 -9.86 -39.69 16.67
C GLU A 298 -9.40 -41.15 16.67
N ALA A 299 -8.70 -41.60 15.62
CA ALA A 299 -8.12 -42.95 15.59
C ALA A 299 -7.12 -43.19 16.74
N ILE A 300 -6.24 -42.21 17.04
CA ILE A 300 -5.31 -42.29 18.19
C ILE A 300 -6.09 -42.29 19.53
N ARG A 301 -7.18 -41.52 19.63
CA ARG A 301 -8.05 -41.51 20.82
C ARG A 301 -8.79 -42.83 21.01
N GLU A 302 -9.18 -43.51 19.93
CA GLU A 302 -9.81 -44.84 19.97
C GLU A 302 -8.82 -45.97 20.31
N GLU A 303 -7.60 -45.92 19.78
CA GLU A 303 -6.59 -46.98 19.91
C GLU A 303 -5.90 -46.96 21.29
N ASP A 304 -5.59 -45.76 21.84
CA ASP A 304 -4.80 -45.62 23.07
C ASP A 304 -5.34 -44.58 24.08
N GLY A 305 -6.41 -43.87 23.75
CA GLY A 305 -7.03 -42.89 24.64
C GLY A 305 -6.39 -41.49 24.68
N GLU A 306 -7.05 -40.61 25.43
CA GLU A 306 -6.83 -39.16 25.41
C GLU A 306 -5.42 -38.72 25.85
N GLN A 307 -4.73 -39.51 26.67
CA GLN A 307 -3.37 -39.20 27.13
C GLN A 307 -2.30 -39.44 26.06
N LYS A 308 -2.40 -40.50 25.23
CA LYS A 308 -1.49 -40.68 24.09
C LYS A 308 -1.81 -39.66 23.00
N LEU A 309 -3.09 -39.33 22.78
CA LEU A 309 -3.46 -38.22 21.89
C LEU A 309 -2.80 -36.89 22.33
N LEU A 310 -2.86 -36.54 23.61
CA LEU A 310 -2.21 -35.34 24.15
C LEU A 310 -0.69 -35.38 23.96
N ALA A 311 -0.05 -36.53 24.16
CA ALA A 311 1.39 -36.70 23.92
C ALA A 311 1.74 -36.54 22.42
N ALA A 312 0.99 -37.18 21.52
CA ALA A 312 1.17 -37.09 20.07
C ALA A 312 1.02 -35.65 19.57
N LYS A 313 0.01 -34.93 20.05
CA LYS A 313 -0.22 -33.50 19.77
C LYS A 313 0.94 -32.61 20.27
N LYS A 314 1.51 -32.91 21.45
CA LYS A 314 2.69 -32.21 21.96
C LYS A 314 3.91 -32.43 21.07
N GLU A 315 4.24 -33.67 20.69
CA GLU A 315 5.40 -33.95 19.85
C GLU A 315 5.26 -33.33 18.45
N MET A 316 4.08 -33.40 17.83
CA MET A 316 3.80 -32.73 16.56
C MET A 316 4.04 -31.21 16.62
N ILE A 317 3.63 -30.55 17.72
CA ILE A 317 3.89 -29.13 17.91
C ILE A 317 5.37 -28.85 18.25
N LYS A 318 6.07 -29.71 19.00
CA LYS A 318 7.52 -29.59 19.21
C LYS A 318 8.30 -29.67 17.90
N ASP A 319 7.95 -30.60 17.01
CA ASP A 319 8.52 -30.69 15.67
C ASP A 319 8.36 -29.36 14.92
N ARG A 320 7.14 -28.80 14.90
CA ARG A 320 6.85 -27.51 14.26
C ARG A 320 7.64 -26.35 14.87
N ILE A 321 7.80 -26.31 16.21
CA ILE A 321 8.66 -25.33 16.88
C ILE A 321 10.12 -25.52 16.45
N ASN A 322 10.63 -26.75 16.42
CA ASN A 322 12.01 -27.05 16.05
C ASN A 322 12.32 -26.69 14.59
N SER A 323 11.39 -26.91 13.67
CA SER A 323 11.51 -26.52 12.25
C SER A 323 11.32 -25.03 11.97
N SER A 324 10.85 -24.24 12.95
CA SER A 324 10.63 -22.81 12.78
C SER A 324 11.93 -21.99 12.77
N THR A 325 11.82 -20.72 12.39
CA THR A 325 12.85 -19.67 12.40
C THR A 325 13.04 -18.99 13.78
N LEU A 326 12.33 -19.44 14.82
CA LEU A 326 12.50 -18.95 16.19
C LEU A 326 13.94 -19.17 16.70
N SER A 327 14.44 -18.29 17.58
CA SER A 327 15.75 -18.49 18.22
C SER A 327 15.73 -19.71 19.16
N ASP A 328 16.90 -20.29 19.45
CA ASP A 328 17.04 -21.40 20.42
C ASP A 328 16.41 -21.09 21.79
N SER A 329 16.45 -19.82 22.21
CA SER A 329 15.80 -19.33 23.44
C SER A 329 14.28 -19.38 23.36
N GLU A 330 13.70 -18.94 22.25
CA GLU A 330 12.25 -18.95 22.02
C GLU A 330 11.75 -20.39 21.81
N LYS A 331 12.46 -21.20 21.03
CA LYS A 331 12.15 -22.63 20.85
C LYS A 331 12.07 -23.35 22.19
N LYS A 332 13.05 -23.16 23.08
CA LYS A 332 13.05 -23.73 24.44
C LYS A 332 11.92 -23.18 25.32
N SER A 333 11.62 -21.88 25.22
CA SER A 333 10.49 -21.26 25.93
C SER A 333 9.15 -21.85 25.50
N GLU A 334 8.87 -21.96 24.20
CA GLU A 334 7.57 -22.42 23.72
C GLU A 334 7.39 -23.94 23.89
N ILE A 335 8.46 -24.73 23.71
CA ILE A 335 8.45 -26.17 24.02
C ILE A 335 8.08 -26.39 25.49
N ALA A 336 8.71 -25.68 26.42
CA ALA A 336 8.42 -25.82 27.85
C ALA A 336 6.95 -25.46 28.20
N LYS A 337 6.36 -24.45 27.52
CA LYS A 337 4.94 -24.10 27.69
C LYS A 337 4.01 -25.20 27.18
N ILE A 338 4.32 -25.80 26.03
CA ILE A 338 3.54 -26.91 25.45
C ILE A 338 3.66 -28.16 26.32
N GLU A 339 4.86 -28.50 26.78
CA GLU A 339 5.11 -29.64 27.68
C GLU A 339 4.36 -29.53 29.00
N ALA A 340 4.29 -28.33 29.59
CA ALA A 340 3.62 -28.07 30.87
C ALA A 340 2.08 -28.22 30.86
N THR A 341 1.45 -28.34 29.69
CA THR A 341 -0.03 -28.52 29.61
C THR A 341 -0.46 -29.91 30.07
N THR A 342 -1.57 -30.02 30.81
CA THR A 342 -2.00 -31.28 31.46
C THR A 342 -3.22 -31.93 30.79
N ASN A 343 -3.91 -31.21 29.91
CA ASN A 343 -5.15 -31.64 29.26
C ASN A 343 -5.36 -30.94 27.91
N GLU A 344 -6.26 -31.47 27.08
CA GLU A 344 -6.53 -30.97 25.71
C GLU A 344 -6.99 -29.49 25.68
N LYS A 345 -7.65 -28.99 26.74
CA LYS A 345 -8.13 -27.60 26.84
C LYS A 345 -7.02 -26.60 27.17
N GLU A 346 -6.04 -27.00 27.99
CA GLU A 346 -4.79 -26.25 28.18
C GLU A 346 -3.92 -26.27 26.92
N PHE A 347 -3.79 -27.46 26.31
CA PHE A 347 -3.03 -27.63 25.07
C PHE A 347 -3.55 -26.75 23.94
N GLY A 348 -4.86 -26.77 23.66
CA GLY A 348 -5.45 -25.92 22.61
C GLY A 348 -5.18 -24.43 22.84
N ARG A 349 -5.31 -23.95 24.08
CA ARG A 349 -4.98 -22.56 24.46
C ARG A 349 -3.50 -22.21 24.32
N ALA A 350 -2.60 -23.19 24.44
CA ALA A 350 -1.17 -23.01 24.23
C ALA A 350 -0.84 -23.04 22.73
N SER A 351 -1.42 -23.96 21.96
CA SER A 351 -1.29 -24.02 20.49
C SER A 351 -1.72 -22.71 19.84
N THR A 352 -2.93 -22.21 20.09
CA THR A 352 -3.41 -20.96 19.46
C THR A 352 -2.53 -19.74 19.76
N LYS A 353 -1.85 -19.71 20.92
CA LYS A 353 -0.86 -18.67 21.24
C LYS A 353 0.45 -18.86 20.47
N LEU A 354 0.88 -20.10 20.29
CA LEU A 354 2.05 -20.45 19.50
C LEU A 354 1.82 -20.21 18.00
N GLU A 355 0.67 -20.58 17.45
CA GLU A 355 0.25 -20.24 16.08
C GLU A 355 0.46 -18.73 15.84
N ALA A 356 -0.09 -17.87 16.70
CA ALA A 356 0.08 -16.41 16.60
C ALA A 356 1.53 -15.91 16.76
N ILE A 357 2.38 -16.62 17.52
CA ILE A 357 3.82 -16.31 17.63
C ILE A 357 4.56 -16.70 16.35
N LEU A 358 4.27 -17.89 15.80
CA LEU A 358 4.88 -18.37 14.56
C LEU A 358 4.46 -17.51 13.36
N ASP A 359 3.20 -17.09 13.29
CA ASP A 359 2.72 -16.22 12.21
C ASP A 359 3.28 -14.79 12.31
N LYS A 360 3.45 -14.23 13.52
CA LYS A 360 4.23 -12.97 13.66
C LYS A 360 5.69 -13.19 13.24
N LYS A 361 6.31 -14.31 13.60
CA LYS A 361 7.70 -14.60 13.22
C LYS A 361 7.87 -14.72 11.70
N LYS A 362 6.97 -15.42 10.97
CA LYS A 362 6.92 -15.43 9.49
C LYS A 362 6.96 -14.01 8.90
N ILE A 363 6.16 -13.10 9.46
CA ILE A 363 6.08 -11.69 9.01
C ILE A 363 7.38 -10.93 9.31
N ASP A 364 7.98 -11.15 10.48
CA ASP A 364 9.20 -10.46 10.88
C ASP A 364 10.45 -11.01 10.14
N ASP A 365 10.49 -12.30 9.79
CA ASP A 365 11.51 -12.91 8.92
C ASP A 365 11.51 -12.29 7.52
N VAL A 366 10.33 -12.06 6.94
CA VAL A 366 10.19 -11.40 5.63
C VAL A 366 10.76 -9.97 5.67
N LYS A 367 10.55 -9.22 6.77
CA LYS A 367 11.13 -7.87 6.95
C LYS A 367 12.65 -7.94 7.09
N GLU A 368 13.17 -8.88 7.88
CA GLU A 368 14.61 -9.07 8.08
C GLU A 368 15.30 -9.49 6.76
N LEU A 369 14.63 -10.31 5.95
CA LEU A 369 15.09 -10.71 4.62
C LEU A 369 15.09 -9.54 3.62
N GLU A 370 14.01 -8.74 3.54
CA GLU A 370 14.00 -7.55 2.66
C GLU A 370 15.12 -6.57 3.05
N LYS A 371 15.28 -6.30 4.35
CA LYS A 371 16.39 -5.49 4.89
C LYS A 371 17.77 -6.06 4.53
N THR A 372 17.95 -7.39 4.58
CA THR A 372 19.21 -8.05 4.19
C THR A 372 19.50 -7.89 2.69
N ILE A 373 18.46 -7.93 1.84
CA ILE A 373 18.57 -7.69 0.40
C ILE A 373 18.92 -6.21 0.14
N GLU A 374 18.27 -5.27 0.83
CA GLU A 374 18.57 -3.84 0.75
C GLU A 374 20.01 -3.51 1.15
N GLU A 375 20.51 -4.10 2.25
CA GLU A 375 21.91 -3.96 2.67
C GLU A 375 22.90 -4.56 1.65
N ALA A 376 22.56 -5.70 1.04
CA ALA A 376 23.36 -6.28 -0.03
C ALA A 376 23.39 -5.39 -1.30
N ILE A 377 22.29 -4.71 -1.63
CA ILE A 377 22.24 -3.73 -2.73
C ILE A 377 23.07 -2.49 -2.38
N LEU A 378 22.87 -1.91 -1.19
CA LEU A 378 23.57 -0.72 -0.69
C LEU A 378 25.08 -0.91 -0.53
N SER A 379 25.55 -2.15 -0.33
CA SER A 379 26.99 -2.47 -0.40
C SER A 379 27.64 -2.09 -1.76
N SER A 380 26.82 -1.84 -2.78
CA SER A 380 27.24 -1.65 -4.16
C SER A 380 26.59 -0.44 -4.88
N THR A 381 25.70 0.31 -4.22
CA THR A 381 24.95 1.44 -4.81
C THR A 381 24.51 2.44 -3.72
N SER A 382 23.96 3.61 -4.09
CA SER A 382 23.51 4.63 -3.13
C SER A 382 22.05 4.46 -2.69
N GLN A 383 21.64 5.16 -1.62
CA GLN A 383 20.26 5.13 -1.13
C GLN A 383 19.26 5.70 -2.14
N GLU A 384 19.66 6.69 -2.94
CA GLU A 384 18.83 7.28 -4.00
C GLU A 384 18.56 6.28 -5.12
N GLU A 385 19.56 5.49 -5.50
CA GLU A 385 19.41 4.48 -6.56
C GLU A 385 18.64 3.25 -6.06
N LEU A 386 18.81 2.84 -4.79
CA LEU A 386 17.92 1.83 -4.17
C LEU A 386 16.47 2.33 -4.10
N LEU A 387 16.24 3.57 -3.68
CA LEU A 387 14.91 4.19 -3.65
C LEU A 387 14.28 4.21 -5.06
N LYS A 388 15.07 4.53 -6.09
CA LYS A 388 14.65 4.49 -7.49
C LYS A 388 14.27 3.07 -7.95
N ILE A 389 15.10 2.07 -7.67
CA ILE A 389 14.79 0.64 -7.95
C ILE A 389 13.46 0.23 -7.28
N LYS A 390 13.30 0.54 -5.98
CA LYS A 390 12.08 0.29 -5.21
C LYS A 390 10.86 0.99 -5.84
N LYS A 391 10.99 2.25 -6.27
CA LYS A 391 9.94 2.99 -6.99
C LYS A 391 9.56 2.33 -8.32
N ASP A 392 10.54 2.04 -9.17
CA ASP A 392 10.28 1.55 -10.52
C ASP A 392 9.57 0.18 -10.48
N GLN A 393 9.95 -0.72 -9.57
CA GLN A 393 9.22 -1.98 -9.29
C GLN A 393 7.77 -1.76 -8.83
N LEU A 394 7.48 -0.68 -8.10
CA LEU A 394 6.12 -0.39 -7.62
C LEU A 394 5.27 0.28 -8.71
N LYS A 395 5.88 1.14 -9.54
CA LYS A 395 5.24 1.73 -10.73
C LYS A 395 4.88 0.66 -11.77
N GLU A 396 5.74 -0.33 -11.97
CA GLU A 396 5.48 -1.46 -12.87
C GLU A 396 4.18 -2.19 -12.51
N LYS A 397 3.97 -2.48 -11.21
CA LYS A 397 2.74 -3.12 -10.69
C LYS A 397 1.49 -2.25 -10.82
N ILE A 398 1.61 -0.94 -10.57
CA ILE A 398 0.51 0.00 -10.80
C ILE A 398 0.13 0.00 -12.29
N ASN A 399 1.13 0.02 -13.19
CA ASN A 399 0.90 0.01 -14.63
C ASN A 399 0.29 -1.32 -15.13
N SER A 400 0.74 -2.47 -14.62
CA SER A 400 0.25 -3.80 -15.01
C SER A 400 -1.11 -4.18 -14.40
N SER A 401 -1.59 -3.45 -13.39
CA SER A 401 -2.90 -3.68 -12.77
C SER A 401 -4.09 -3.31 -13.67
N THR A 402 -5.30 -3.64 -13.24
CA THR A 402 -6.58 -3.27 -13.88
C THR A 402 -7.18 -1.95 -13.38
N LEU A 403 -6.51 -1.27 -12.44
CA LEU A 403 -6.90 0.03 -11.87
C LEU A 403 -7.32 1.05 -12.94
N LEU A 404 -8.24 1.94 -12.57
CA LEU A 404 -8.70 3.00 -13.47
C LEU A 404 -7.59 4.01 -13.80
N PRO A 405 -7.60 4.64 -14.99
CA PRO A 405 -6.63 5.66 -15.37
C PRO A 405 -6.33 6.71 -14.29
N SER A 406 -7.35 7.33 -13.67
CA SER A 406 -7.11 8.33 -12.61
C SER A 406 -6.53 7.74 -11.33
N GLU A 407 -6.81 6.48 -11.03
CA GLU A 407 -6.23 5.77 -9.88
C GLU A 407 -4.77 5.42 -10.12
N LYS A 408 -4.42 4.97 -11.33
CA LYS A 408 -3.03 4.79 -11.75
C LYS A 408 -2.27 6.10 -11.69
N GLU A 409 -2.80 7.18 -12.28
CA GLU A 409 -2.18 8.52 -12.22
C GLU A 409 -1.98 9.00 -10.76
N LYS A 410 -2.96 8.78 -9.88
CA LYS A 410 -2.86 9.09 -8.43
C LYS A 410 -1.78 8.27 -7.72
N LEU A 411 -1.80 6.94 -7.84
CA LEU A 411 -0.83 6.08 -7.16
C LEU A 411 0.59 6.27 -7.68
N LEU A 412 0.77 6.45 -9.00
CA LEU A 412 2.08 6.81 -9.58
C LEU A 412 2.61 8.13 -9.00
N SER A 413 1.75 9.14 -8.83
CA SER A 413 2.12 10.40 -8.19
C SER A 413 2.53 10.24 -6.73
N GLU A 414 1.85 9.38 -5.95
CA GLU A 414 2.25 9.08 -4.56
C GLU A 414 3.58 8.32 -4.48
N VAL A 415 3.86 7.41 -5.42
CA VAL A 415 5.18 6.76 -5.55
C VAL A 415 6.27 7.76 -5.92
N ASP A 416 5.99 8.72 -6.79
CA ASP A 416 6.97 9.75 -7.17
C ASP A 416 7.30 10.72 -6.01
N LYS A 417 6.32 11.09 -5.18
CA LYS A 417 6.52 11.98 -4.01
C LYS A 417 7.43 11.41 -2.92
N ALA A 418 7.50 10.08 -2.76
CA ALA A 418 8.30 9.45 -1.70
C ALA A 418 9.80 9.75 -1.87
N ASN A 419 10.37 10.66 -1.07
CA ASN A 419 11.74 11.16 -1.23
C ASN A 419 12.78 10.50 -0.30
N SER A 420 12.36 9.50 0.48
CA SER A 420 13.24 8.64 1.30
C SER A 420 12.74 7.19 1.25
N LEU A 421 13.59 6.23 1.65
CA LEU A 421 13.18 4.84 1.82
C LEU A 421 12.04 4.71 2.86
N SER A 422 12.14 5.44 3.99
CA SER A 422 11.11 5.44 5.03
C SER A 422 9.74 5.94 4.54
N LYS A 423 9.68 7.02 3.75
CA LYS A 423 8.42 7.45 3.12
C LYS A 423 7.95 6.48 2.04
N PHE A 424 8.87 5.87 1.31
CA PHE A 424 8.53 4.88 0.29
C PHE A 424 7.89 3.64 0.89
N ASP A 425 8.37 3.12 2.02
CA ASP A 425 7.79 1.93 2.63
C ASP A 425 6.35 2.17 3.13
N THR A 426 6.02 3.39 3.58
CA THR A 426 4.62 3.82 3.83
C THR A 426 3.79 3.83 2.55
N THR A 427 4.28 4.45 1.46
CA THR A 427 3.57 4.46 0.17
C THR A 427 3.40 3.06 -0.41
N LYS A 428 4.40 2.19 -0.27
CA LYS A 428 4.38 0.77 -0.68
C LYS A 428 3.27 0.00 0.04
N GLY A 429 3.03 0.26 1.33
CA GLY A 429 1.89 -0.29 2.07
C GLY A 429 0.55 0.12 1.45
N LEU A 430 0.32 1.42 1.29
CA LEU A 430 -0.92 1.98 0.75
C LEU A 430 -1.19 1.52 -0.71
N VAL A 431 -0.17 1.48 -1.55
CA VAL A 431 -0.29 0.98 -2.93
C VAL A 431 -0.58 -0.52 -2.95
N LYS A 432 0.03 -1.32 -2.07
CA LYS A 432 -0.31 -2.76 -1.95
C LYS A 432 -1.75 -2.97 -1.50
N GLU A 433 -2.25 -2.17 -0.56
CA GLU A 433 -3.65 -2.25 -0.11
C GLU A 433 -4.64 -1.97 -1.25
N GLU A 434 -4.42 -0.92 -2.04
CA GLU A 434 -5.33 -0.56 -3.13
C GLU A 434 -5.24 -1.52 -4.32
N LEU A 435 -4.05 -2.06 -4.62
CA LEU A 435 -3.87 -3.15 -5.59
C LEU A 435 -4.58 -4.45 -5.16
N GLU A 436 -4.64 -4.73 -3.85
CA GLU A 436 -5.33 -5.92 -3.35
C GLU A 436 -6.86 -5.76 -3.40
N LYS A 437 -7.37 -4.57 -3.04
CA LYS A 437 -8.78 -4.20 -3.27
C LYS A 437 -9.13 -4.33 -4.75
N GLU A 438 -8.24 -3.94 -5.65
CA GLU A 438 -8.50 -3.98 -7.09
C GLU A 438 -8.68 -5.42 -7.63
N LYS A 439 -7.84 -6.37 -7.22
CA LYS A 439 -8.03 -7.80 -7.58
C LYS A 439 -9.41 -8.32 -7.17
N GLN A 440 -9.85 -7.99 -5.96
CA GLN A 440 -11.15 -8.40 -5.43
C GLN A 440 -12.29 -7.74 -6.24
N ARG A 441 -12.16 -6.44 -6.55
CA ARG A 441 -13.11 -5.67 -7.37
C ARG A 441 -13.19 -6.15 -8.82
N GLU A 442 -12.08 -6.64 -9.41
CA GLU A 442 -11.99 -7.11 -10.80
C GLU A 442 -12.91 -8.31 -11.05
N ASN A 443 -12.67 -9.42 -10.35
CA ASN A 443 -13.38 -10.67 -10.56
C ASN A 443 -14.81 -10.67 -10.00
N SER A 444 -15.25 -9.55 -9.40
CA SER A 444 -16.54 -9.42 -8.69
C SER A 444 -17.78 -9.83 -9.50
N LYS A 445 -17.81 -9.62 -10.82
CA LYS A 445 -18.93 -10.05 -11.70
C LYS A 445 -18.90 -11.55 -12.05
N GLU A 446 -17.71 -12.13 -12.14
CA GLU A 446 -17.54 -13.56 -12.40
C GLU A 446 -17.84 -14.37 -11.13
N VAL A 447 -17.37 -13.90 -9.97
CA VAL A 447 -17.69 -14.48 -8.66
C VAL A 447 -19.20 -14.49 -8.41
N ASP A 448 -19.93 -13.41 -8.70
CA ASP A 448 -21.40 -13.36 -8.63
C ASP A 448 -22.05 -14.46 -9.51
N THR A 449 -21.60 -14.58 -10.75
CA THR A 449 -22.07 -15.61 -11.69
C THR A 449 -21.80 -17.04 -11.17
N LEU A 450 -20.65 -17.28 -10.57
CA LEU A 450 -20.25 -18.57 -10.01
C LEU A 450 -21.00 -18.89 -8.69
N LEU A 451 -21.25 -17.89 -7.83
CA LEU A 451 -22.07 -18.02 -6.62
C LEU A 451 -23.51 -18.44 -6.99
N ASN A 452 -24.11 -17.82 -8.01
CA ASN A 452 -25.40 -18.22 -8.53
C ASN A 452 -25.39 -19.68 -9.06
N SER A 453 -24.31 -20.12 -9.70
CA SER A 453 -24.17 -21.52 -10.11
C SER A 453 -24.08 -22.48 -8.92
N ILE A 454 -23.36 -22.11 -7.85
CA ILE A 454 -23.27 -22.92 -6.62
C ILE A 454 -24.63 -22.97 -5.90
N GLU A 455 -25.38 -21.87 -5.85
CA GLU A 455 -26.74 -21.87 -5.28
C GLU A 455 -27.65 -22.88 -6.00
N ASN A 456 -27.63 -22.87 -7.33
CA ASN A 456 -28.41 -23.82 -8.13
C ASN A 456 -28.00 -25.28 -7.88
N GLU A 457 -26.71 -25.59 -7.72
CA GLU A 457 -26.30 -26.95 -7.35
C GLU A 457 -26.74 -27.35 -5.92
N VAL A 458 -26.63 -26.42 -4.96
CA VAL A 458 -27.08 -26.60 -3.58
C VAL A 458 -28.60 -26.85 -3.52
N GLU A 459 -29.40 -26.08 -4.25
CA GLU A 459 -30.85 -26.29 -4.36
C GLU A 459 -31.20 -27.67 -4.93
N ASN A 460 -30.53 -28.09 -6.00
CA ASN A 460 -30.76 -29.40 -6.62
C ASN A 460 -30.39 -30.57 -5.69
N GLN A 461 -29.29 -30.45 -4.93
CA GLN A 461 -28.92 -31.46 -3.93
C GLN A 461 -29.94 -31.50 -2.78
N LEU A 462 -30.30 -30.35 -2.21
CA LEU A 462 -31.32 -30.27 -1.16
C LEU A 462 -32.68 -30.78 -1.64
N ALA A 463 -33.07 -30.55 -2.89
CA ALA A 463 -34.31 -31.08 -3.47
C ALA A 463 -34.27 -32.62 -3.59
N THR A 464 -33.11 -33.17 -3.93
CA THR A 464 -32.89 -34.62 -4.07
C THR A 464 -32.95 -35.32 -2.71
N GLU A 465 -32.20 -34.82 -1.72
CA GLU A 465 -32.14 -35.42 -0.38
C GLU A 465 -33.42 -35.30 0.43
N ASN A 466 -34.20 -34.24 0.22
CA ASN A 466 -35.40 -33.94 1.01
C ASN A 466 -36.70 -34.41 0.34
N LYS A 467 -36.60 -35.08 -0.83
CA LYS A 467 -37.75 -35.60 -1.61
C LYS A 467 -38.68 -36.54 -0.82
N ASN A 468 -38.17 -37.18 0.23
CA ASN A 468 -38.90 -38.12 1.09
C ASN A 468 -38.96 -37.69 2.57
N THR A 469 -38.68 -36.41 2.90
CA THR A 469 -38.70 -35.90 4.29
C THR A 469 -39.81 -34.87 4.52
N SER A 470 -40.21 -34.70 5.79
CA SER A 470 -41.18 -33.66 6.21
C SER A 470 -40.64 -32.24 6.01
N LYS A 471 -39.33 -32.06 6.17
CA LYS A 471 -38.58 -30.84 5.86
C LYS A 471 -38.25 -30.83 4.37
N SER A 472 -38.44 -29.69 3.71
CA SER A 472 -38.23 -29.42 2.29
C SER A 472 -37.16 -28.35 2.07
N VAL A 473 -36.80 -28.09 0.80
CA VAL A 473 -35.84 -27.02 0.42
C VAL A 473 -36.28 -25.65 0.95
N PHE A 474 -37.58 -25.35 0.88
CA PHE A 474 -38.14 -24.10 1.40
C PHE A 474 -37.92 -23.95 2.91
N ASP A 475 -38.13 -25.03 3.68
CA ASP A 475 -37.96 -24.99 5.13
C ASP A 475 -36.47 -24.82 5.51
N VAL A 476 -35.56 -25.51 4.80
CA VAL A 476 -34.09 -25.34 4.99
C VAL A 476 -33.67 -23.90 4.68
N LYS A 477 -34.05 -23.35 3.51
CA LYS A 477 -33.73 -21.96 3.15
C LYS A 477 -34.33 -20.95 4.13
N LYS A 478 -35.55 -21.18 4.64
CA LYS A 478 -36.25 -20.27 5.57
C LYS A 478 -35.61 -20.27 6.96
N GLU A 479 -35.18 -21.42 7.46
CA GLU A 479 -34.40 -21.49 8.70
C GLU A 479 -33.05 -20.76 8.56
N VAL A 480 -32.28 -21.04 7.49
CA VAL A 480 -30.98 -20.39 7.27
C VAL A 480 -31.11 -18.88 7.08
N LEU A 481 -32.19 -18.39 6.44
CA LEU A 481 -32.50 -16.96 6.34
C LEU A 481 -32.80 -16.33 7.70
N ILE A 482 -33.58 -17.02 8.54
CA ILE A 482 -33.90 -16.56 9.91
C ILE A 482 -32.63 -16.48 10.76
N ASP A 483 -31.77 -17.50 10.71
CA ASP A 483 -30.49 -17.50 11.42
C ASP A 483 -29.52 -16.42 10.90
N LEU A 484 -29.50 -16.17 9.58
CA LEU A 484 -28.73 -15.08 8.99
C LEU A 484 -29.19 -13.71 9.52
N VAL A 485 -30.51 -13.44 9.55
CA VAL A 485 -31.05 -12.19 10.11
C VAL A 485 -30.73 -12.07 11.60
N ASN A 486 -30.94 -13.14 12.38
CA ASN A 486 -30.66 -13.17 13.83
C ASN A 486 -29.20 -12.83 14.14
N ASN A 487 -28.25 -13.47 13.45
CA ASN A 487 -26.81 -13.32 13.69
C ASN A 487 -26.18 -12.08 13.03
N SER A 488 -26.93 -11.34 12.21
CA SER A 488 -26.43 -10.16 11.49
C SER A 488 -26.07 -8.95 12.38
N SER A 489 -25.42 -7.95 11.78
CA SER A 489 -25.09 -6.66 12.39
C SER A 489 -26.26 -5.65 12.42
N LEU A 490 -27.42 -5.99 11.83
CA LEU A 490 -28.57 -5.11 11.67
C LEU A 490 -29.18 -4.65 13.01
N SER A 491 -29.88 -3.52 13.00
CA SER A 491 -30.61 -3.03 14.17
C SER A 491 -31.78 -3.96 14.55
N SER A 492 -32.24 -3.87 15.81
CA SER A 492 -33.37 -4.67 16.29
C SER A 492 -34.64 -4.45 15.47
N GLU A 493 -34.91 -3.22 15.03
CA GLU A 493 -36.09 -2.85 14.25
C GLU A 493 -36.03 -3.43 12.83
N GLU A 494 -34.86 -3.39 12.19
CA GLU A 494 -34.63 -4.04 10.89
C GLU A 494 -34.75 -5.56 10.99
N LYS A 495 -34.19 -6.18 12.05
CA LYS A 495 -34.33 -7.61 12.31
C LYS A 495 -35.78 -8.02 12.52
N GLU A 496 -36.55 -7.31 13.36
CA GLU A 496 -37.96 -7.62 13.62
C GLU A 496 -38.80 -7.50 12.33
N LYS A 497 -38.53 -6.49 11.50
CA LYS A 497 -39.15 -6.32 10.18
C LYS A 497 -38.82 -7.50 9.25
N LEU A 498 -37.53 -7.82 9.07
CA LEU A 498 -37.09 -8.86 8.14
C LEU A 498 -37.50 -10.28 8.59
N LEU A 499 -37.53 -10.55 9.90
CA LEU A 499 -38.10 -11.77 10.46
C LEU A 499 -39.62 -11.84 10.24
N SER A 500 -40.33 -10.72 10.34
CA SER A 500 -41.77 -10.67 10.05
C SER A 500 -42.07 -10.92 8.57
N GLU A 501 -41.29 -10.31 7.67
CA GLU A 501 -41.35 -10.58 6.23
C GLU A 501 -41.07 -12.06 5.94
N ALA A 502 -39.97 -12.63 6.46
CA ALA A 502 -39.61 -14.04 6.26
C ALA A 502 -40.68 -15.00 6.79
N ASN A 503 -41.24 -14.71 7.98
CA ASN A 503 -42.31 -15.52 8.55
C ASN A 503 -43.59 -15.50 7.71
N SER A 504 -43.91 -14.37 7.07
CA SER A 504 -45.10 -14.22 6.21
C SER A 504 -45.09 -15.07 4.93
N ILE A 505 -43.91 -15.46 4.42
CA ILE A 505 -43.80 -16.28 3.21
C ILE A 505 -44.35 -17.68 3.47
N SER A 506 -45.41 -18.06 2.75
CA SER A 506 -46.03 -19.39 2.84
C SER A 506 -45.39 -20.39 1.87
N LYS A 507 -45.07 -21.58 2.41
CA LYS A 507 -44.59 -22.76 1.68
C LYS A 507 -45.56 -23.24 0.60
N ASP A 508 -46.87 -23.07 0.84
CA ASP A 508 -47.93 -23.60 -0.01
C ASP A 508 -48.28 -22.67 -1.20
N SER A 509 -47.39 -21.73 -1.52
CA SER A 509 -47.52 -20.83 -2.68
C SER A 509 -46.60 -21.24 -3.83
N ASP A 510 -47.09 -21.15 -5.06
CA ASP A 510 -46.36 -21.60 -6.27
C ASP A 510 -45.01 -20.87 -6.45
N ASN A 511 -44.91 -19.62 -5.97
CA ASN A 511 -43.71 -18.79 -6.02
C ASN A 511 -42.94 -18.74 -4.68
N SER A 512 -43.21 -19.67 -3.75
CA SER A 512 -42.65 -19.65 -2.38
C SER A 512 -41.13 -19.60 -2.33
N LEU A 513 -40.44 -20.37 -3.18
CA LEU A 513 -38.97 -20.35 -3.27
C LEU A 513 -38.43 -19.05 -3.87
N GLU A 514 -39.10 -18.47 -4.86
CA GLU A 514 -38.67 -17.22 -5.50
C GLU A 514 -38.84 -16.04 -4.55
N ALA A 515 -39.98 -15.92 -3.86
CA ALA A 515 -40.20 -14.89 -2.84
C ALA A 515 -39.18 -15.01 -1.68
N LEU A 516 -38.77 -16.23 -1.34
CA LEU A 516 -37.73 -16.48 -0.34
C LEU A 516 -36.33 -16.12 -0.85
N LYS A 517 -36.06 -16.28 -2.15
CA LYS A 517 -34.82 -15.86 -2.82
C LYS A 517 -34.74 -14.33 -2.95
N GLU A 518 -35.82 -13.67 -3.35
CA GLU A 518 -35.94 -12.20 -3.34
C GLU A 518 -35.65 -11.62 -1.95
N LEU A 519 -36.25 -12.18 -0.90
CA LEU A 519 -35.99 -11.74 0.48
C LEU A 519 -34.57 -12.07 0.94
N THR A 520 -34.01 -13.22 0.57
CA THR A 520 -32.60 -13.57 0.86
C THR A 520 -31.64 -12.56 0.23
N ASN A 521 -31.86 -12.20 -1.03
CA ASN A 521 -31.05 -11.21 -1.74
C ASN A 521 -31.15 -9.82 -1.10
N LYS A 522 -32.35 -9.42 -0.67
CA LYS A 522 -32.57 -8.20 0.13
C LYS A 522 -31.81 -8.24 1.46
N VAL A 523 -31.92 -9.33 2.23
CA VAL A 523 -31.21 -9.51 3.50
C VAL A 523 -29.69 -9.47 3.31
N ASN A 524 -29.14 -10.15 2.30
CA ASN A 524 -27.71 -10.11 1.97
C ASN A 524 -27.26 -8.67 1.64
N LYS A 525 -28.06 -7.92 0.87
CA LYS A 525 -27.80 -6.51 0.55
C LYS A 525 -27.87 -5.59 1.78
N ASP A 526 -28.87 -5.74 2.64
CA ASP A 526 -29.04 -4.94 3.86
C ASP A 526 -27.89 -5.20 4.86
N ILE A 527 -27.49 -6.46 5.05
CA ILE A 527 -26.34 -6.86 5.87
C ILE A 527 -25.02 -6.33 5.27
N SER A 528 -24.84 -6.49 3.96
CA SER A 528 -23.68 -5.97 3.21
C SER A 528 -23.53 -4.47 3.40
N PHE A 529 -24.61 -3.72 3.18
CA PHE A 529 -24.69 -2.28 3.39
C PHE A 529 -24.34 -1.88 4.82
N ASN A 530 -24.96 -2.51 5.82
CA ASN A 530 -24.74 -2.15 7.21
C ASN A 530 -23.31 -2.50 7.69
N ASN A 531 -22.70 -3.58 7.19
CA ASN A 531 -21.29 -3.89 7.47
C ASN A 531 -20.36 -2.79 6.93
N VAL A 532 -20.57 -2.36 5.68
CA VAL A 532 -19.83 -1.23 5.06
C VAL A 532 -20.13 0.09 5.79
N LYS A 533 -21.36 0.30 6.28
CA LYS A 533 -21.75 1.50 7.05
C LYS A 533 -21.00 1.58 8.38
N ASN A 534 -20.87 0.45 9.08
CA ASN A 534 -20.08 0.34 10.30
C ASN A 534 -18.57 0.55 10.05
N GLU A 535 -18.03 0.04 8.94
CA GLU A 535 -16.64 0.32 8.56
C GLU A 535 -16.41 1.81 8.25
N ALA A 536 -17.27 2.41 7.42
CA ALA A 536 -17.20 3.82 7.06
C ALA A 536 -17.30 4.73 8.30
N LEU A 537 -18.21 4.40 9.24
CA LEU A 537 -18.30 5.10 10.54
C LEU A 537 -17.06 4.87 11.41
N LYS A 538 -16.46 3.67 11.42
CA LYS A 538 -15.21 3.40 12.15
C LYS A 538 -14.08 4.29 11.61
N ILE A 539 -13.87 4.32 10.30
CA ILE A 539 -12.83 5.12 9.66
C ILE A 539 -13.10 6.62 9.85
N ALA A 540 -14.35 7.07 9.67
CA ALA A 540 -14.73 8.46 9.89
C ALA A 540 -14.47 8.94 11.32
N ASN A 541 -14.55 8.06 12.33
CA ASN A 541 -14.21 8.40 13.71
C ASN A 541 -12.72 8.67 13.95
N THR A 542 -11.81 8.25 13.05
CA THR A 542 -10.36 8.54 13.12
C THR A 542 -9.96 9.89 12.48
N ILE A 543 -10.90 10.55 11.81
CA ILE A 543 -10.71 11.85 11.13
C ILE A 543 -10.83 12.99 12.16
N GLU A 544 -10.22 14.14 11.87
CA GLU A 544 -10.38 15.36 12.67
C GLU A 544 -11.70 16.10 12.38
N GLU A 545 -12.13 16.95 13.32
CA GLU A 545 -13.28 17.84 13.10
C GLU A 545 -12.88 19.06 12.24
N PRO A 546 -13.79 19.61 11.40
CA PRO A 546 -15.21 19.27 11.27
C PRO A 546 -15.52 18.15 10.26
N ARG A 547 -14.51 17.59 9.56
CA ARG A 547 -14.78 16.65 8.46
C ARG A 547 -15.34 15.32 8.96
N LYS A 548 -14.97 14.90 10.17
CA LYS A 548 -15.52 13.76 10.90
C LYS A 548 -17.03 13.86 11.11
N SER A 549 -17.53 14.95 11.71
CA SER A 549 -18.98 15.13 11.91
C SER A 549 -19.75 15.17 10.58
N GLU A 550 -19.26 15.92 9.58
CA GLU A 550 -19.89 15.97 8.25
C GLU A 550 -19.98 14.58 7.58
N LEU A 551 -18.91 13.78 7.60
CA LEU A 551 -18.91 12.44 7.03
C LEU A 551 -19.84 11.49 7.80
N ARG A 552 -19.83 11.54 9.13
CA ARG A 552 -20.73 10.71 9.96
C ARG A 552 -22.19 11.04 9.70
N ASP A 553 -22.55 12.32 9.59
CA ASP A 553 -23.92 12.73 9.31
C ASP A 553 -24.38 12.28 7.92
N LYS A 554 -23.53 12.38 6.89
CA LYS A 554 -23.85 11.80 5.57
C LYS A 554 -24.06 10.29 5.66
N ILE A 555 -23.09 9.55 6.23
CA ILE A 555 -23.13 8.08 6.31
C ILE A 555 -24.35 7.59 7.11
N ASN A 556 -24.67 8.23 8.24
CA ASN A 556 -25.81 7.87 9.08
C ASN A 556 -27.15 7.94 8.32
N ASN A 557 -27.32 8.96 7.47
CA ASN A 557 -28.56 9.23 6.74
C ASN A 557 -28.77 8.33 5.50
N LEU A 558 -27.79 7.51 5.10
CA LEU A 558 -27.94 6.60 3.96
C LEU A 558 -28.75 5.33 4.27
N SER A 559 -29.49 4.86 3.27
CA SER A 559 -30.28 3.62 3.21
C SER A 559 -29.59 2.56 2.32
N SER A 560 -30.05 1.29 2.33
CA SER A 560 -29.38 0.25 1.52
C SER A 560 -29.58 0.43 0.01
N GLU A 561 -30.57 1.23 -0.41
CA GLU A 561 -30.70 1.77 -1.77
C GLU A 561 -29.48 2.62 -2.17
N ASP A 562 -28.82 3.29 -1.22
CA ASP A 562 -27.70 4.22 -1.44
C ASP A 562 -26.32 3.53 -1.39
N SER A 563 -26.23 2.19 -1.50
CA SER A 563 -24.98 1.44 -1.34
C SER A 563 -23.79 1.93 -2.19
N ASN A 564 -24.02 2.46 -3.40
CA ASN A 564 -22.95 3.05 -4.20
C ASN A 564 -22.44 4.37 -3.60
N GLU A 565 -23.33 5.22 -3.07
CA GLU A 565 -22.94 6.48 -2.41
C GLU A 565 -22.20 6.18 -1.09
N LEU A 566 -22.62 5.15 -0.35
CA LEU A 566 -21.89 4.70 0.83
C LEU A 566 -20.45 4.25 0.50
N GLN A 567 -20.24 3.54 -0.62
CA GLN A 567 -18.91 3.16 -1.08
C GLN A 567 -18.06 4.38 -1.51
N LYS A 568 -18.68 5.44 -2.07
CA LYS A 568 -18.01 6.72 -2.31
C LYS A 568 -17.62 7.41 -1.00
N LEU A 569 -18.51 7.47 0.00
CA LEU A 569 -18.23 8.04 1.33
C LEU A 569 -17.18 7.25 2.12
N LEU A 570 -17.16 5.91 2.03
CA LEU A 570 -16.09 5.08 2.57
C LEU A 570 -14.75 5.44 1.92
N SER A 571 -14.72 5.55 0.58
CA SER A 571 -13.53 5.93 -0.19
C SER A 571 -13.06 7.36 0.10
N GLU A 572 -13.98 8.27 0.43
CA GLU A 572 -13.67 9.63 0.89
C GLU A 572 -13.10 9.62 2.31
N ALA A 573 -13.74 8.91 3.25
CA ALA A 573 -13.24 8.74 4.62
C ALA A 573 -11.86 8.07 4.65
N GLN A 574 -11.60 7.07 3.81
CA GLN A 574 -10.29 6.44 3.66
C GLN A 574 -9.22 7.39 3.11
N LYS A 575 -9.56 8.35 2.24
CA LYS A 575 -8.61 9.36 1.73
C LYS A 575 -8.28 10.40 2.80
N GLU A 576 -9.28 10.88 3.51
CA GLU A 576 -9.13 11.89 4.57
C GLU A 576 -8.40 11.31 5.80
N ALA A 577 -8.73 10.07 6.19
CA ALA A 577 -8.06 9.34 7.27
C ALA A 577 -6.61 8.91 6.93
N ASN A 578 -6.18 9.06 5.67
CA ASN A 578 -4.82 8.82 5.18
C ASN A 578 -4.20 10.08 4.55
N SER A 579 -4.51 11.26 5.11
CA SER A 579 -3.94 12.55 4.70
C SER A 579 -2.41 12.59 4.80
N GLU A 580 -1.76 13.40 3.95
CA GLU A 580 -0.30 13.46 3.89
C GLU A 580 0.32 13.91 5.23
N ASP A 581 -0.31 14.85 5.93
CA ASP A 581 0.02 15.25 7.31
C ASP A 581 0.10 14.05 8.26
N LYS A 582 -0.86 13.12 8.17
CA LYS A 582 -0.91 11.92 9.02
C LYS A 582 0.18 10.93 8.67
N LYS A 583 0.48 10.75 7.37
CA LYS A 583 1.60 9.91 6.90
C LYS A 583 2.94 10.45 7.42
N ASP A 584 3.15 11.76 7.33
CA ASP A 584 4.40 12.41 7.78
C ASP A 584 4.55 12.40 9.31
N GLU A 585 3.47 12.65 10.07
CA GLU A 585 3.48 12.57 11.53
C GLU A 585 3.73 11.12 12.01
N LEU A 586 3.14 10.12 11.34
CA LEU A 586 3.38 8.69 11.58
C LEU A 586 4.82 8.28 11.24
N ALA A 587 5.34 8.68 10.08
CA ALA A 587 6.73 8.39 9.67
C ALA A 587 7.74 9.01 10.65
N LYS A 588 7.47 10.22 11.12
CA LYS A 588 8.24 10.89 12.19
C LYS A 588 8.17 10.11 13.51
N ALA A 589 6.99 9.62 13.91
CA ALA A 589 6.84 8.84 15.14
C ALA A 589 7.58 7.50 15.07
N ILE A 590 7.48 6.80 13.94
CA ILE A 590 8.21 5.54 13.67
C ILE A 590 9.73 5.77 13.69
N GLU A 591 10.23 6.91 13.21
CA GLU A 591 11.68 7.19 13.26
C GLU A 591 12.14 7.62 14.66
N SER A 592 11.40 8.50 15.34
CA SER A 592 11.76 8.99 16.67
C SER A 592 11.65 7.91 17.76
N VAL A 593 10.69 6.97 17.66
CA VAL A 593 10.57 5.88 18.66
C VAL A 593 11.78 4.92 18.62
N LYS A 594 12.43 4.75 17.45
CA LYS A 594 13.66 3.94 17.34
C LYS A 594 14.79 4.49 18.21
N GLN A 595 14.87 5.82 18.33
CA GLN A 595 15.91 6.55 19.08
C GLN A 595 15.76 6.44 20.61
N ILE A 596 14.58 6.04 21.09
CA ILE A 596 14.37 5.68 22.50
C ILE A 596 15.21 4.44 22.82
N ASP A 597 15.85 4.42 23.99
CA ASP A 597 16.63 3.28 24.49
C ASP A 597 15.74 2.03 24.70
N SER A 598 16.22 0.84 24.35
CA SER A 598 15.47 -0.43 24.52
C SER A 598 15.20 -0.79 25.99
N SER A 599 15.91 -0.17 26.93
CA SER A 599 15.64 -0.27 28.37
C SER A 599 14.54 0.67 28.88
N ASN A 600 14.00 1.58 28.04
CA ASN A 600 12.90 2.46 28.44
C ASN A 600 11.56 1.69 28.46
N PRO A 601 10.85 1.63 29.60
CA PRO A 601 9.62 0.85 29.74
C PRO A 601 8.45 1.33 28.88
N LYS A 602 8.51 2.57 28.34
CA LYS A 602 7.51 3.06 27.39
C LYS A 602 7.76 2.66 25.94
N LYS A 603 8.99 2.27 25.56
CA LYS A 603 9.35 2.07 24.14
C LYS A 603 8.44 1.03 23.47
N GLN A 604 8.37 -0.17 24.03
CA GLN A 604 7.55 -1.26 23.47
C GLN A 604 6.05 -0.93 23.41
N ALA A 605 5.54 -0.08 24.32
CA ALA A 605 4.16 0.37 24.30
C ALA A 605 3.91 1.38 23.15
N LEU A 606 4.82 2.33 22.95
CA LEU A 606 4.77 3.30 21.86
C LEU A 606 4.96 2.63 20.49
N GLU A 607 5.91 1.68 20.38
CA GLU A 607 6.09 0.86 19.19
C GLU A 607 4.81 0.09 18.84
N LYS A 608 4.15 -0.55 19.82
CA LYS A 608 2.89 -1.24 19.58
C LYS A 608 1.75 -0.28 19.17
N MET A 609 1.66 0.90 19.77
CA MET A 609 0.67 1.92 19.35
C MET A 609 0.88 2.37 17.90
N LEU A 610 2.13 2.33 17.41
CA LEU A 610 2.48 2.63 16.02
C LEU A 610 2.30 1.41 15.09
N GLU A 611 2.39 0.17 15.58
CA GLU A 611 1.95 -1.03 14.85
C GLU A 611 0.44 -0.95 14.52
N ASP A 612 -0.40 -0.51 15.47
CA ASP A 612 -1.86 -0.38 15.32
C ASP A 612 -2.33 0.98 14.71
N SER A 613 -1.42 1.74 14.07
CA SER A 613 -1.59 3.16 13.69
C SER A 613 -2.79 3.50 12.79
N ASN A 614 -3.33 2.53 12.04
CA ASN A 614 -4.54 2.71 11.22
C ASN A 614 -5.79 3.11 12.03
N ASN A 615 -5.81 2.89 13.35
CA ASN A 615 -6.93 3.27 14.22
C ASN A 615 -6.75 4.64 14.90
N LEU A 616 -5.59 5.30 14.73
CA LEU A 616 -5.26 6.58 15.40
C LEU A 616 -5.70 7.79 14.56
N SER A 617 -6.01 8.90 15.22
CA SER A 617 -6.16 10.21 14.60
C SER A 617 -4.82 10.94 14.37
N LEU A 618 -4.86 12.09 13.70
CA LEU A 618 -3.70 12.97 13.54
C LEU A 618 -3.30 13.61 14.88
N SER A 619 -4.27 14.01 15.69
CA SER A 619 -4.06 14.52 17.05
C SER A 619 -3.48 13.47 18.01
N GLU A 620 -3.87 12.20 17.88
CA GLU A 620 -3.28 11.09 18.65
C GLU A 620 -1.83 10.80 18.24
N LEU A 621 -1.52 10.82 16.93
CA LEU A 621 -0.14 10.70 16.44
C LEU A 621 0.75 11.88 16.88
N ARG A 622 0.20 13.10 16.93
CA ARG A 622 0.89 14.28 17.48
C ARG A 622 1.20 14.11 18.97
N ASN A 623 0.24 13.67 19.77
CA ASN A 623 0.43 13.34 21.19
C ASN A 623 1.48 12.22 21.40
N ILE A 624 1.50 11.19 20.55
CA ILE A 624 2.55 10.16 20.56
C ILE A 624 3.93 10.79 20.27
N ASN A 625 4.04 11.67 19.27
CA ASN A 625 5.28 12.40 18.98
C ASN A 625 5.72 13.33 20.12
N GLU A 626 4.81 14.04 20.77
CA GLU A 626 5.09 14.86 21.95
C GLU A 626 5.59 14.00 23.14
N GLN A 627 5.01 12.83 23.35
CA GLN A 627 5.47 11.87 24.37
C GLN A 627 6.84 11.28 24.04
N ILE A 628 7.12 10.96 22.76
CA ILE A 628 8.44 10.51 22.31
C ILE A 628 9.46 11.62 22.51
N GLN A 629 9.16 12.86 22.10
CA GLN A 629 10.07 13.99 22.26
C GLN A 629 10.37 14.27 23.73
N SER A 630 9.36 14.28 24.60
CA SER A 630 9.55 14.44 26.06
C SER A 630 10.45 13.35 26.68
N ILE A 631 10.43 12.12 26.15
CA ILE A 631 11.34 11.04 26.57
C ILE A 631 12.78 11.29 26.10
N LEU A 632 12.97 11.90 24.92
CA LEU A 632 14.30 12.26 24.40
C LEU A 632 14.86 13.49 25.12
N ASP A 633 14.06 14.54 25.32
CA ASP A 633 14.47 15.78 26.02
C ASP A 633 14.88 15.51 27.47
N SER A 634 14.09 14.69 28.20
CA SER A 634 14.39 14.34 29.59
C SER A 634 15.66 13.48 29.75
N LYS A 635 16.11 12.80 28.69
CA LYS A 635 17.41 12.12 28.63
C LYS A 635 18.55 13.14 28.51
N GLU A 636 18.40 14.19 27.72
CA GLU A 636 19.38 15.27 27.62
C GLU A 636 19.52 16.04 28.94
N GLU A 637 18.41 16.44 29.57
CA GLU A 637 18.44 17.07 30.89
C GLU A 637 19.11 16.18 31.94
N SER A 638 18.79 14.89 31.96
CA SER A 638 19.41 13.91 32.87
C SER A 638 20.92 13.79 32.64
N GLN A 639 21.36 13.77 31.37
CA GLN A 639 22.77 13.72 31.00
C GLN A 639 23.50 15.01 31.43
N VAL A 640 22.92 16.18 31.22
CA VAL A 640 23.48 17.48 31.65
C VAL A 640 23.58 17.56 33.18
N ILE A 641 22.55 17.11 33.91
CA ILE A 641 22.56 17.07 35.39
C ILE A 641 23.62 16.10 35.90
N GLN A 642 23.76 14.92 35.26
CA GLN A 642 24.78 13.95 35.66
C GLN A 642 26.20 14.46 35.37
N ASN A 643 26.46 14.98 34.17
CA ASN A 643 27.74 15.62 33.82
C ASN A 643 28.10 16.73 34.83
N LYS A 644 27.12 17.53 35.28
CA LYS A 644 27.29 18.61 36.27
C LYS A 644 27.52 18.12 37.71
N ASN A 645 27.09 16.90 38.05
CA ASN A 645 27.37 16.26 39.34
C ASN A 645 28.72 15.54 39.34
N ASP A 646 29.06 14.86 38.24
CA ASP A 646 30.37 14.24 38.05
C ASP A 646 31.48 15.30 37.97
N ALA A 647 31.23 16.46 37.34
CA ALA A 647 32.12 17.62 37.38
C ALA A 647 32.44 18.07 38.81
N LYS A 648 31.42 18.26 39.66
CA LYS A 648 31.60 18.62 41.09
C LYS A 648 32.36 17.54 41.88
N LEU A 649 32.16 16.27 41.54
CA LEU A 649 32.90 15.17 42.15
C LEU A 649 34.40 15.26 41.80
N VAL A 650 34.71 15.52 40.52
CA VAL A 650 36.09 15.75 40.05
C VAL A 650 36.70 17.01 40.69
N GLU A 651 35.97 18.12 40.78
CA GLU A 651 36.41 19.33 41.49
C GLU A 651 36.80 19.02 42.94
N SER A 652 35.93 18.28 43.67
CA SER A 652 36.18 17.91 45.07
C SER A 652 37.42 17.02 45.26
N LEU A 653 37.74 16.20 44.25
CA LEU A 653 38.91 15.30 44.28
C LEU A 653 40.21 16.00 43.80
N ILE A 654 40.09 17.07 43.02
CA ILE A 654 41.20 18.03 42.78
C ILE A 654 41.45 18.88 44.03
N GLU A 655 40.44 19.12 44.87
CA GLU A 655 40.55 19.92 46.09
C GLU A 655 41.57 19.35 47.10
N ASP A 656 41.68 18.02 47.19
CA ASP A 656 42.60 17.27 48.06
C ASP A 656 44.10 17.35 47.66
N ILE A 657 44.43 17.93 46.50
CA ILE A 657 45.79 17.87 45.94
C ILE A 657 46.71 18.87 46.63
N LYS A 658 47.71 18.34 47.36
CA LYS A 658 48.65 19.11 48.19
C LYS A 658 49.69 19.93 47.41
N ASP A 659 49.86 19.68 46.11
CA ASP A 659 50.74 20.46 45.22
C ASP A 659 49.92 21.58 44.56
N PRO A 660 50.11 22.86 44.95
CA PRO A 660 49.24 23.94 44.47
C PRO A 660 49.38 24.18 42.97
N LYS A 661 50.59 24.03 42.39
CA LYS A 661 50.79 24.22 40.94
C LYS A 661 50.09 23.12 40.12
N LYS A 662 50.18 21.86 40.57
CA LYS A 662 49.45 20.78 39.90
C LYS A 662 47.93 20.92 40.09
N LYS A 663 47.47 21.33 41.27
CA LYS A 663 46.05 21.57 41.56
C LYS A 663 45.45 22.64 40.63
N GLU A 664 46.18 23.73 40.38
CA GLU A 664 45.78 24.83 39.51
C GLU A 664 45.88 24.47 38.00
N GLU A 665 46.90 23.72 37.59
CA GLU A 665 46.99 23.08 36.26
C GLU A 665 45.79 22.13 36.00
N LEU A 666 45.38 21.38 37.02
CA LEU A 666 44.25 20.44 37.00
C LEU A 666 42.90 21.15 36.89
N LYS A 667 42.64 22.19 37.70
CA LYS A 667 41.41 23.00 37.56
C LYS A 667 41.34 23.67 36.19
N SER A 668 42.42 24.31 35.72
CA SER A 668 42.44 24.94 34.38
C SER A 668 42.26 23.96 33.21
N SER A 669 42.64 22.68 33.39
CA SER A 669 42.37 21.63 32.41
C SER A 669 40.91 21.16 32.46
N LEU A 670 40.33 21.02 33.66
CA LEU A 670 38.91 20.70 33.84
C LEU A 670 38.00 21.82 33.29
N ASP A 671 38.30 23.08 33.56
CA ASP A 671 37.58 24.24 33.04
C ASP A 671 37.54 24.25 31.50
N LYS A 672 38.64 23.84 30.84
CA LYS A 672 38.69 23.75 29.37
C LYS A 672 37.78 22.64 28.86
N ILE A 673 37.82 21.45 29.48
CA ILE A 673 36.97 20.30 29.13
C ILE A 673 35.48 20.63 29.34
N LEU A 674 35.12 21.32 30.43
CA LEU A 674 33.73 21.69 30.73
C LEU A 674 33.17 22.81 29.84
N ASN A 675 34.02 23.63 29.22
CA ASN A 675 33.61 24.69 28.30
C ASN A 675 33.81 24.34 26.82
N SER A 676 34.42 23.19 26.49
CA SER A 676 34.52 22.69 25.12
C SER A 676 33.30 21.84 24.74
N ASN A 677 32.27 22.47 24.21
CA ASN A 677 31.19 21.78 23.48
C ASN A 677 31.78 21.09 22.23
N LEU A 678 32.03 19.76 22.26
CA LEU A 678 32.34 18.97 21.06
C LEU A 678 32.29 17.43 21.31
N ASP A 679 31.90 16.69 20.28
CA ASP A 679 31.48 15.28 20.30
C ASP A 679 32.58 14.21 20.55
N ASN A 680 33.80 14.59 20.92
CA ASN A 680 34.94 13.67 21.07
C ASN A 680 35.12 13.13 22.51
N SER A 681 34.35 12.09 22.83
CA SER A 681 34.44 11.41 24.14
C SER A 681 35.80 10.74 24.39
N SER A 682 36.41 10.11 23.38
CA SER A 682 37.64 9.32 23.53
C SER A 682 38.89 10.13 23.90
N GLU A 683 39.03 11.33 23.37
CA GLU A 683 40.13 12.25 23.69
C GLU A 683 39.96 12.79 25.12
N THR A 684 38.73 13.13 25.49
CA THR A 684 38.32 13.55 26.84
C THR A 684 38.56 12.45 27.89
N ILE A 685 38.26 11.17 27.59
CA ILE A 685 38.59 10.02 28.46
C ILE A 685 40.09 9.97 28.74
N ASN A 686 40.92 10.14 27.71
CA ASN A 686 42.36 9.98 27.81
C ASN A 686 42.98 11.08 28.68
N ASP A 687 42.54 12.33 28.50
CA ASP A 687 42.98 13.43 29.36
C ASP A 687 42.44 13.29 30.79
N LEU A 688 41.18 12.93 31.02
CA LEU A 688 40.68 12.67 32.38
C LEU A 688 41.44 11.52 33.08
N ASN A 689 41.79 10.45 32.38
CA ASN A 689 42.61 9.35 32.93
C ASN A 689 44.07 9.76 33.20
N ARG A 690 44.64 10.62 32.35
CA ARG A 690 45.98 11.22 32.50
C ARG A 690 46.03 12.20 33.68
N LEU A 691 44.97 12.98 33.89
CA LEU A 691 44.79 13.83 35.07
C LEU A 691 44.57 12.99 36.34
N ALA A 692 43.75 11.94 36.28
CA ALA A 692 43.57 10.98 37.38
C ALA A 692 44.90 10.39 37.85
N SER A 693 45.80 10.01 36.94
CA SER A 693 47.11 9.43 37.27
C SER A 693 48.07 10.38 38.00
N LYS A 694 47.79 11.70 38.06
CA LYS A 694 48.56 12.66 38.86
C LYS A 694 48.16 12.67 40.36
N VAL A 695 47.06 12.03 40.76
CA VAL A 695 46.56 12.01 42.15
C VAL A 695 47.36 11.01 43.00
N SER A 696 47.83 11.43 44.18
CA SER A 696 48.79 10.67 44.99
C SER A 696 48.21 9.54 45.85
N ASN A 697 46.89 9.33 45.86
CA ASN A 697 46.22 8.26 46.61
C ASN A 697 45.72 7.17 45.64
N PRO A 698 46.29 5.95 45.63
CA PRO A 698 45.92 4.89 44.69
C PRO A 698 44.45 4.47 44.74
N GLU A 699 43.83 4.53 45.91
CA GLU A 699 42.44 4.12 46.14
C GLU A 699 41.46 5.15 45.56
N LYS A 700 41.78 6.44 45.71
CA LYS A 700 41.07 7.52 45.01
C LYS A 700 41.33 7.52 43.50
N VAL A 701 42.52 7.15 43.04
CA VAL A 701 42.81 6.95 41.60
C VAL A 701 41.96 5.80 41.04
N ALA A 702 41.81 4.69 41.76
CA ALA A 702 40.97 3.58 41.36
C ALA A 702 39.50 4.00 41.23
N GLN A 703 38.94 4.66 42.26
CA GLN A 703 37.56 5.17 42.23
C GLN A 703 37.32 6.19 41.11
N LEU A 704 38.27 7.11 40.87
CA LEU A 704 38.13 8.09 39.80
C LEU A 704 38.15 7.42 38.42
N LYS A 705 39.05 6.44 38.20
CA LYS A 705 39.10 5.66 36.96
C LYS A 705 37.88 4.77 36.76
N GLU A 706 37.35 4.16 37.82
CA GLU A 706 36.10 3.40 37.80
C GLU A 706 34.91 4.30 37.39
N LYS A 707 34.85 5.53 37.90
CA LYS A 707 33.81 6.50 37.53
C LYS A 707 33.98 7.05 36.11
N ILE A 708 35.21 7.37 35.67
CA ILE A 708 35.48 7.75 34.27
C ILE A 708 35.09 6.61 33.31
N ALA A 709 35.43 5.36 33.64
CA ALA A 709 35.04 4.20 32.85
C ALA A 709 33.52 4.02 32.83
N ALA A 710 32.83 4.16 33.97
CA ALA A 710 31.38 4.04 34.06
C ALA A 710 30.61 5.18 33.34
N ALA A 711 31.20 6.38 33.28
CA ALA A 711 30.61 7.54 32.60
C ALA A 711 30.70 7.44 31.06
N VAL A 712 31.70 6.72 30.52
CA VAL A 712 31.94 6.64 29.07
C VAL A 712 31.87 5.20 28.55
N VAL A 713 30.93 4.42 29.09
CA VAL A 713 30.44 3.19 28.44
C VAL A 713 29.41 3.58 27.39
N THR A 714 29.76 3.50 26.10
CA THR A 714 28.79 3.61 25.00
C THR A 714 27.70 2.52 25.12
N PRO A 715 26.51 2.68 24.51
CA PRO A 715 25.43 1.70 24.64
C PRO A 715 25.85 0.26 24.30
N GLU A 716 26.79 0.09 23.36
CA GLU A 716 27.29 -1.19 22.88
C GLU A 716 28.12 -1.95 23.94
N GLU A 717 28.96 -1.28 24.73
CA GLU A 717 29.78 -1.96 25.74
C GLU A 717 28.98 -2.39 26.98
N LYS A 718 27.80 -1.79 27.24
CA LYS A 718 26.87 -2.25 28.27
C LYS A 718 26.31 -3.66 27.97
N LEU A 719 26.35 -4.10 26.71
CA LEU A 719 25.87 -5.42 26.30
C LEU A 719 26.76 -6.58 26.79
N ASN A 720 28.08 -6.37 26.88
CA ASN A 720 29.05 -7.44 27.16
C ASN A 720 29.35 -7.67 28.65
N THR A 721 29.18 -6.66 29.50
CA THR A 721 29.45 -6.79 30.94
C THR A 721 28.33 -7.53 31.70
N LYS A 722 27.07 -7.37 31.27
CA LYS A 722 25.92 -8.06 31.90
C LYS A 722 25.96 -9.58 31.66
N LYS A 723 26.42 -10.03 30.49
CA LYS A 723 26.64 -11.46 30.13
C LYS A 723 27.72 -12.20 30.95
N ARG A 724 28.34 -11.56 31.95
CA ARG A 724 29.33 -12.19 32.85
C ARG A 724 28.95 -12.17 34.33
N ARG A 725 27.73 -11.72 34.70
CA ARG A 725 27.24 -11.67 36.09
C ARG A 725 25.75 -12.03 36.27
N THR A 726 25.27 -12.98 35.48
CA THR A 726 24.07 -13.81 35.74
C THR A 726 24.31 -15.17 35.12
#